data_AF-A0AA35Y5H3-F1
#
_entry.id   AF-A0AA35Y5H3-F1
#
_cell.length_a   1.000
_cell.length_b   1.000
_cell.length_c   1.000
_cell.angle_alpha   90.00
_cell.angle_beta   90.00
_cell.angle_gamma   90.00
#
_symmetry.space_group_name_H-M   'P 1'
#
loop_
_entity.id
_entity.type
_entity.pdbx_description
1 polymer ?
#
loop_
_entity_poly.entity_id
_entity_poly.type
_entity_poly.pdbx_seq_one_letter_code
_entity_poly.pdbx_strand_id
1 'polypeptide(L)'
;MQNRTLILLQWLAMALTVTFGMVAGESFKPFNVSYDHRALIIDGQRRMLISAGIHYPRATPEMWPDLIAKSKEGGANAVQTYVFWGGHEPVKGQYNFEGRYDLVKFVKLVGSSGLYLHLRIGPYVCAEWNFGGFPVWLRDIPGIVFRTDNAPFKEEMLRFVKKIVDLMREESLFSWQGGPIIMLQIENEYGNIEGSFGQKGKDYVKWAAEMAVGLGAGVPWVMCKQTDAPEYIIDACNGYYCDGFKPNSNKKPIFWTENWDGWYTNWGGRLPHRPVEDLAFAVARFYQRGGSFQNYYMFFGGTNFGRTSGGPNIITSYDYDAPLDEYGLLSQPKWGHLKDLHAAIKLCEPALVAAESAQYIKLGSMQEAHVYQGNKSICSAFLANIDEHKTITVQFLGQYYTLPPWSVSILPDCKNVAFNTAKVGAQTSIKVVDFEPTLSAKSSTPSHLMIQKQVPLVSDSWMTFKEPIGAWGDDNFTFKGVLEHLNVTKDRSDYLWYITRIYVSDEDVLHWEENASNPSLVIDSMRDLVRIFINGKLIGSARGDWVKVVQKVQFKQGYNDLVLLSETVGLQNYGAFLEKDGAGFQGQITLTGFKNGDVNITHSPWTYQVGLKGEFLKLYATEDKKSSGWTDLTDEDVPSALSWYKTYFDSPGGKDPVVLDFSSMGKGEAWVNGHHIGRYWTLVAPKDGCQETCDYRGAYGSEKCNTNCGNPTQIWYHVPRSWLQPSDNLLVLFEETGGNPFEISVKTVSVKTVCGHMSEDYYPPVDMWAQPNYSNMKPVVQLQCEDGYKIESIDFASYGTPQGSCQAFSTGNCHATNSSAILSKVCEGKNSCKIEVSNSVFGDPCPRTVKTLAVKATCKPSSSSSSSSTQWYGGLSDI
;
A
#
# COMPACT_ATOMS: atom_id res chain seq x y z
N MET A 1 4.46 6.36 69.11
CA MET A 1 5.10 5.87 67.87
C MET A 1 4.29 4.76 67.15
N GLN A 2 2.99 4.60 67.40
CA GLN A 2 2.16 3.59 66.70
C GLN A 2 1.12 4.19 65.73
N ASN A 3 0.74 5.47 65.88
CA ASN A 3 -0.23 6.12 64.98
C ASN A 3 0.37 6.82 63.76
N ARG A 4 1.70 7.03 63.71
CA ARG A 4 2.35 7.65 62.53
C ARG A 4 2.68 6.64 61.43
N THR A 5 2.88 5.37 61.78
CA THR A 5 3.20 4.29 60.83
C THR A 5 1.97 3.81 60.08
N LEU A 6 0.78 3.83 60.70
CA LEU A 6 -0.47 3.41 60.06
C LEU A 6 -0.95 4.40 58.99
N ILE A 7 -0.72 5.70 59.21
CA ILE A 7 -1.08 6.75 58.25
C ILE A 7 -0.11 6.75 57.07
N LEU A 8 1.20 6.54 57.29
CA LEU A 8 2.16 6.39 56.18
C LEU A 8 1.86 5.18 55.28
N LEU A 9 1.43 4.05 55.85
CA LEU A 9 1.04 2.86 55.09
C LEU A 9 -0.26 3.06 54.29
N GLN A 10 -1.23 3.83 54.80
CA GLN A 10 -2.45 4.17 54.06
C GLN A 10 -2.19 5.17 52.92
N TRP A 11 -1.26 6.12 53.10
CA TRP A 11 -0.88 7.06 52.04
C TRP A 11 0.01 6.41 50.96
N LEU A 12 0.88 5.46 51.32
CA LEU A 12 1.62 4.65 50.33
C LEU A 12 0.71 3.71 49.55
N ALA A 13 -0.30 3.10 50.18
CA ALA A 13 -1.29 2.28 49.48
C ALA A 13 -2.18 3.12 48.55
N MET A 14 -2.52 4.35 48.92
CA MET A 14 -3.32 5.26 48.09
C MET A 14 -2.48 5.90 46.95
N ALA A 15 -1.18 6.13 47.17
CA ALA A 15 -0.25 6.58 46.13
C ALA A 15 0.11 5.46 45.13
N LEU A 16 0.19 4.20 45.58
CA LEU A 16 0.35 3.04 44.68
C LEU A 16 -0.90 2.72 43.86
N THR A 17 -2.09 3.18 44.28
CA THR A 17 -3.32 3.06 43.47
C THR A 17 -3.55 4.23 42.51
N VAL A 18 -2.78 5.33 42.59
CA VAL A 18 -3.00 6.54 41.76
C VAL A 18 -1.93 6.74 40.67
N THR A 19 -0.89 5.91 40.62
CA THR A 19 0.10 5.90 39.51
C THR A 19 0.02 4.68 38.58
N PHE A 20 -1.09 3.94 38.61
CA PHE A 20 -1.46 2.96 37.57
C PHE A 20 -2.76 3.37 36.86
N GLY A 21 -2.86 4.66 36.51
CA GLY A 21 -3.68 5.08 35.39
C GLY A 21 -2.99 4.71 34.08
N MET A 22 -2.75 3.42 33.84
CA MET A 22 -2.55 2.96 32.46
C MET A 22 -3.75 3.47 31.67
N VAL A 23 -3.48 4.10 30.53
CA VAL A 23 -4.49 4.25 29.48
C VAL A 23 -4.84 2.83 29.03
N ALA A 24 -5.66 2.14 29.81
CA ALA A 24 -6.37 0.96 29.39
C ALA A 24 -7.38 1.47 28.38
N GLY A 25 -7.00 1.45 27.10
CA GLY A 25 -7.98 1.56 26.03
C GLY A 25 -9.07 0.52 26.32
N GLU A 26 -10.34 0.93 26.25
CA GLU A 26 -11.46 0.05 26.56
C GLU A 26 -11.39 -1.19 25.65
N SER A 27 -10.96 -2.33 26.20
CA SER A 27 -11.11 -3.62 25.56
C SER A 27 -12.60 -3.89 25.37
N PHE A 28 -12.98 -4.55 24.28
CA PHE A 28 -14.38 -4.95 24.11
C PHE A 28 -14.81 -5.82 25.30
N LYS A 29 -16.08 -5.71 25.69
CA LYS A 29 -16.66 -6.77 26.52
C LYS A 29 -16.67 -8.06 25.70
N PRO A 30 -16.34 -9.23 26.26
CA PRO A 30 -16.43 -10.49 25.55
C PRO A 30 -17.76 -10.65 24.79
N PHE A 31 -17.67 -10.96 23.49
CA PHE A 31 -18.85 -11.15 22.63
C PHE A 31 -18.63 -12.33 21.68
N ASN A 32 -19.72 -12.99 21.30
CA ASN A 32 -19.67 -14.11 20.37
C ASN A 32 -19.87 -13.62 18.92
N VAL A 33 -19.24 -14.34 17.99
CA VAL A 33 -19.41 -14.13 16.55
C VAL A 33 -19.90 -15.42 15.91
N SER A 34 -20.98 -15.32 15.16
CA SER A 34 -21.52 -16.38 14.29
C SER A 34 -21.97 -15.78 12.96
N TYR A 35 -22.66 -16.55 12.13
CA TYR A 35 -23.22 -16.07 10.87
C TYR A 35 -24.49 -16.84 10.50
N ASP A 36 -25.27 -16.24 9.61
CA ASP A 36 -26.34 -16.90 8.88
C ASP A 36 -26.24 -16.55 7.39
N HIS A 37 -27.29 -16.87 6.61
CA HIS A 37 -27.31 -16.60 5.17
C HIS A 37 -27.22 -15.11 4.82
N ARG A 38 -27.49 -14.22 5.78
CA ARG A 38 -27.59 -12.78 5.52
C ARG A 38 -26.32 -12.04 5.90
N ALA A 39 -25.73 -12.31 7.07
CA ALA A 39 -24.59 -11.55 7.58
C ALA A 39 -23.83 -12.28 8.70
N LEU A 40 -22.70 -11.69 9.14
CA LEU A 40 -22.17 -11.97 10.48
C LEU A 40 -23.15 -11.50 11.55
N ILE A 41 -23.25 -12.30 12.60
CA ILE A 41 -23.97 -12.00 13.83
C ILE A 41 -22.92 -11.71 14.91
N ILE A 42 -22.81 -10.46 15.31
CA ILE A 42 -21.88 -9.98 16.33
C ILE A 42 -22.69 -9.56 17.55
N ASP A 43 -22.43 -10.19 18.70
CA ASP A 43 -23.21 -9.97 19.93
C ASP A 43 -24.73 -10.13 19.72
N GLY A 44 -25.12 -11.18 18.99
CA GLY A 44 -26.51 -11.48 18.67
C GLY A 44 -27.16 -10.57 17.63
N GLN A 45 -26.43 -9.62 17.03
CA GLN A 45 -26.96 -8.70 16.01
C GLN A 45 -26.29 -8.93 14.65
N ARG A 46 -27.10 -9.09 13.60
CA ARG A 46 -26.62 -9.03 12.21
C ARG A 46 -25.97 -7.67 11.94
N ARG A 47 -24.83 -7.62 11.26
CA ARG A 47 -24.12 -6.36 10.92
C ARG A 47 -23.77 -6.26 9.45
N MET A 48 -23.85 -5.04 8.90
CA MET A 48 -23.30 -4.72 7.57
C MET A 48 -21.91 -4.11 7.77
N LEU A 49 -20.86 -4.84 7.41
CA LEU A 49 -19.49 -4.52 7.79
C LEU A 49 -18.67 -3.98 6.62
N ILE A 50 -18.14 -2.78 6.80
CA ILE A 50 -17.16 -2.18 5.91
C ILE A 50 -15.79 -2.32 6.57
N SER A 51 -14.81 -2.84 5.84
CA SER A 51 -13.48 -3.16 6.34
C SER A 51 -12.38 -2.40 5.59
N ALA A 52 -11.38 -1.95 6.33
CA ALA A 52 -10.20 -1.27 5.81
C ALA A 52 -9.00 -2.24 5.74
N GLY A 53 -8.50 -2.54 4.54
CA GLY A 53 -7.27 -3.31 4.37
C GLY A 53 -6.04 -2.48 4.70
N ILE A 54 -5.28 -2.88 5.72
CA ILE A 54 -4.04 -2.24 6.19
C ILE A 54 -3.03 -3.32 6.52
N HIS A 55 -1.87 -3.33 5.85
CA HIS A 55 -0.81 -4.29 6.16
C HIS A 55 0.20 -3.67 7.13
N TYR A 56 0.23 -4.18 8.37
CA TYR A 56 1.06 -3.61 9.44
C TYR A 56 2.55 -3.46 9.08
N PRO A 57 3.22 -4.36 8.31
CA PRO A 57 4.64 -4.18 7.98
C PRO A 57 4.91 -3.17 6.85
N ARG A 58 3.86 -2.68 6.16
CA ARG A 58 3.97 -1.63 5.13
C ARG A 58 3.84 -0.21 5.71
N ALA A 59 3.74 -0.09 7.03
CA ALA A 59 3.78 1.15 7.79
C ALA A 59 4.67 0.98 9.02
N THR A 60 5.09 2.08 9.64
CA THR A 60 5.80 2.02 10.93
C THR A 60 4.80 1.96 12.10
N PRO A 61 5.21 1.46 13.28
CA PRO A 61 4.37 1.46 14.47
C PRO A 61 3.83 2.83 14.88
N GLU A 62 4.54 3.90 14.54
CA GLU A 62 4.14 5.28 14.81
C GLU A 62 3.04 5.78 13.86
N MET A 63 2.94 5.21 12.65
CA MET A 63 1.88 5.53 11.69
C MET A 63 0.57 4.82 12.02
N TRP A 64 0.62 3.60 12.60
CA TRP A 64 -0.58 2.77 12.79
C TRP A 64 -1.75 3.48 13.50
N PRO A 65 -1.57 4.24 14.60
CA PRO A 65 -2.69 4.90 15.27
C PRO A 65 -3.42 5.89 14.36
N ASP A 66 -2.69 6.68 13.58
CA ASP A 66 -3.25 7.67 12.66
C ASP A 66 -3.99 7.01 11.49
N LEU A 67 -3.39 5.97 10.89
CA LEU A 67 -4.01 5.18 9.82
C LEU A 67 -5.34 4.55 10.29
N ILE A 68 -5.33 3.92 11.48
CA ILE A 68 -6.52 3.30 12.07
C ILE A 68 -7.60 4.36 12.37
N ALA A 69 -7.21 5.52 12.90
CA ALA A 69 -8.12 6.61 13.18
C ALA A 69 -8.78 7.16 11.90
N LYS A 70 -7.99 7.41 10.84
CA LYS A 70 -8.49 7.85 9.53
C LYS A 70 -9.36 6.81 8.84
N SER A 71 -9.08 5.52 9.02
CA SER A 71 -9.97 4.45 8.55
C SER A 71 -11.31 4.42 9.30
N LYS A 72 -11.28 4.57 10.62
CA LYS A 72 -12.50 4.67 11.44
C LYS A 72 -13.33 5.89 11.04
N GLU A 73 -12.69 7.05 10.90
CA GLU A 73 -13.34 8.28 10.48
C GLU A 73 -13.91 8.15 9.05
N GLY A 74 -13.20 7.44 8.18
CA GLY A 74 -13.66 7.06 6.85
C GLY A 74 -14.86 6.12 6.84
N GLY A 75 -15.33 5.62 7.99
CA GLY A 75 -16.53 4.79 8.11
C GLY A 75 -16.29 3.28 8.23
N ALA A 76 -15.02 2.84 8.35
CA ALA A 76 -14.72 1.44 8.57
C ALA A 76 -15.27 0.94 9.93
N ASN A 77 -15.72 -0.31 9.96
CA ASN A 77 -16.13 -1.03 11.17
C ASN A 77 -15.09 -2.08 11.58
N ALA A 78 -14.27 -2.52 10.63
CA ALA A 78 -13.22 -3.49 10.83
C ALA A 78 -11.95 -3.07 10.09
N VAL A 79 -10.83 -3.63 10.51
CA VAL A 79 -9.57 -3.67 9.76
C VAL A 79 -9.37 -5.09 9.24
N GLN A 80 -8.68 -5.23 8.11
CA GLN A 80 -8.23 -6.52 7.60
C GLN A 80 -6.72 -6.45 7.35
N THR A 81 -5.99 -7.47 7.78
CA THR A 81 -4.57 -7.61 7.46
C THR A 81 -4.21 -9.07 7.21
N TYR A 82 -3.27 -9.30 6.30
CA TYR A 82 -2.54 -10.55 6.21
C TYR A 82 -1.55 -10.73 7.38
N VAL A 83 -1.08 -11.96 7.59
CA VAL A 83 0.09 -12.28 8.43
C VAL A 83 1.25 -12.74 7.57
N PHE A 84 2.41 -12.08 7.67
CA PHE A 84 3.53 -12.27 6.76
C PHE A 84 4.57 -13.24 7.31
N TRP A 85 4.40 -14.55 7.07
CA TRP A 85 5.25 -15.60 7.64
C TRP A 85 6.74 -15.39 7.39
N GLY A 86 7.14 -15.05 6.15
CA GLY A 86 8.54 -14.81 5.79
C GLY A 86 9.21 -13.69 6.61
N GLY A 87 8.45 -12.70 7.05
CA GLY A 87 8.93 -11.65 7.96
C GLY A 87 8.93 -12.06 9.43
N HIS A 88 7.96 -12.89 9.83
CA HIS A 88 7.84 -13.39 11.19
C HIS A 88 8.76 -14.56 11.52
N GLU A 89 9.25 -15.31 10.54
CA GLU A 89 10.16 -16.44 10.75
C GLU A 89 11.27 -16.44 9.68
N PRO A 90 12.14 -15.43 9.66
CA PRO A 90 13.20 -15.30 8.66
C PRO A 90 14.20 -16.47 8.71
N VAL A 91 14.37 -17.07 9.90
CA VAL A 91 15.14 -18.30 10.14
C VAL A 91 14.22 -19.30 10.82
N LYS A 92 14.21 -20.55 10.35
CA LYS A 92 13.36 -21.61 10.92
C LYS A 92 13.52 -21.70 12.44
N GLY A 93 12.42 -21.60 13.16
CA GLY A 93 12.34 -21.63 14.62
C GLY A 93 12.63 -20.31 15.34
N GLN A 94 13.04 -19.25 14.62
CA GLN A 94 13.35 -17.94 15.20
C GLN A 94 12.32 -16.91 14.74
N TYR A 95 11.45 -16.52 15.68
CA TYR A 95 10.35 -15.61 15.38
C TYR A 95 10.71 -14.14 15.60
N ASN A 96 10.20 -13.27 14.74
CA ASN A 96 10.26 -11.81 14.86
C ASN A 96 8.84 -11.23 15.00
N PHE A 97 8.55 -10.63 16.14
CA PHE A 97 7.34 -9.86 16.40
C PHE A 97 7.68 -8.45 16.93
N GLU A 98 8.81 -7.89 16.49
CA GLU A 98 9.29 -6.58 16.92
C GLU A 98 9.08 -5.50 15.85
N GLY A 99 9.13 -4.24 16.26
CA GLY A 99 9.02 -3.08 15.36
C GLY A 99 7.77 -3.16 14.48
N ARG A 100 7.95 -2.98 13.16
CA ARG A 100 6.83 -3.06 12.19
C ARG A 100 6.25 -4.47 12.01
N TYR A 101 6.87 -5.51 12.59
CA TYR A 101 6.35 -6.87 12.65
C TYR A 101 5.67 -7.18 14.00
N ASP A 102 5.47 -6.20 14.88
CA ASP A 102 4.69 -6.39 16.12
C ASP A 102 3.18 -6.49 15.81
N LEU A 103 2.76 -7.68 15.38
CA LEU A 103 1.37 -8.01 15.08
C LEU A 103 0.47 -7.79 16.31
N VAL A 104 0.91 -8.19 17.50
CA VAL A 104 0.11 -8.09 18.73
C VAL A 104 -0.21 -6.62 19.04
N LYS A 105 0.79 -5.74 18.97
CA LYS A 105 0.58 -4.30 19.15
C LYS A 105 -0.38 -3.73 18.11
N PHE A 106 -0.22 -4.10 16.85
CA PHE A 106 -1.15 -3.65 15.79
C PHE A 106 -2.59 -4.08 16.09
N VAL A 107 -2.83 -5.36 16.43
CA VAL A 107 -4.17 -5.86 16.77
C VAL A 107 -4.74 -5.15 18.00
N LYS A 108 -3.94 -4.91 19.05
CA LYS A 108 -4.37 -4.15 20.23
C LYS A 108 -4.76 -2.71 19.88
N LEU A 109 -4.02 -2.05 18.98
CA LEU A 109 -4.35 -0.70 18.52
C LEU A 109 -5.70 -0.66 17.79
N VAL A 110 -5.94 -1.62 16.89
CA VAL A 110 -7.25 -1.78 16.20
C VAL A 110 -8.38 -1.92 17.22
N GLY A 111 -8.20 -2.81 18.21
CA GLY A 111 -9.21 -3.02 19.25
C GLY A 111 -9.44 -1.80 20.15
N SER A 112 -8.38 -1.13 20.59
CA SER A 112 -8.48 0.09 21.40
C SER A 112 -9.13 1.27 20.66
N SER A 113 -9.10 1.23 19.32
CA SER A 113 -9.80 2.19 18.47
C SER A 113 -11.27 1.84 18.27
N GLY A 114 -11.76 0.74 18.85
CA GLY A 114 -13.15 0.28 18.72
C GLY A 114 -13.50 -0.27 17.35
N LEU A 115 -12.51 -0.75 16.59
CA LEU A 115 -12.71 -1.46 15.33
C LEU A 115 -12.55 -2.97 15.53
N TYR A 116 -13.29 -3.76 14.76
CA TYR A 116 -13.08 -5.21 14.68
C TYR A 116 -11.88 -5.55 13.80
N LEU A 117 -11.47 -6.82 13.79
CA LEU A 117 -10.38 -7.32 12.96
C LEU A 117 -10.77 -8.62 12.24
N HIS A 118 -10.55 -8.65 10.93
CA HIS A 118 -10.46 -9.86 10.13
C HIS A 118 -8.98 -10.18 9.89
N LEU A 119 -8.45 -11.20 10.58
CA LEU A 119 -7.04 -11.56 10.49
C LEU A 119 -6.83 -12.68 9.46
N ARG A 120 -6.22 -12.34 8.33
CA ARG A 120 -5.96 -13.30 7.24
C ARG A 120 -4.63 -13.98 7.45
N ILE A 121 -4.64 -15.10 8.17
CA ILE A 121 -3.40 -15.76 8.59
C ILE A 121 -2.66 -16.34 7.39
N GLY A 122 -3.36 -16.86 6.38
CA GLY A 122 -2.75 -17.51 5.22
C GLY A 122 -2.38 -18.97 5.53
N PRO A 123 -1.09 -19.38 5.53
CA PRO A 123 0.09 -18.51 5.56
C PRO A 123 0.69 -18.17 4.20
N TYR A 124 0.16 -18.75 3.12
CA TYR A 124 0.26 -18.12 1.81
C TYR A 124 -0.68 -16.92 1.76
N VAL A 125 -0.17 -15.75 1.38
CA VAL A 125 -0.94 -14.49 1.36
C VAL A 125 -0.96 -13.79 0.02
N CYS A 126 -0.16 -14.23 -0.97
CA CYS A 126 0.09 -13.50 -2.21
C CYS A 126 0.60 -12.07 -1.90
N ALA A 127 -0.33 -11.12 -1.78
CA ALA A 127 -0.18 -9.77 -1.26
C ALA A 127 0.80 -8.85 -2.00
N GLU A 128 1.19 -9.23 -3.22
CA GLU A 128 2.36 -8.67 -3.91
C GLU A 128 3.61 -8.69 -3.02
N TRP A 129 3.69 -9.70 -2.16
CA TRP A 129 4.71 -9.86 -1.14
C TRP A 129 5.70 -10.96 -1.53
N ASN A 130 6.96 -10.76 -1.19
CA ASN A 130 8.09 -11.64 -1.50
C ASN A 130 7.72 -13.10 -1.19
N PHE A 131 7.82 -13.95 -2.21
CA PHE A 131 7.54 -15.37 -2.12
C PHE A 131 6.12 -15.74 -1.63
N GLY A 132 5.15 -14.83 -1.84
CA GLY A 132 3.75 -15.01 -1.43
C GLY A 132 3.57 -15.05 0.09
N GLY A 133 4.55 -14.54 0.84
CA GLY A 133 4.60 -14.59 2.29
C GLY A 133 5.32 -15.80 2.88
N PHE A 134 5.75 -16.77 2.08
CA PHE A 134 6.50 -17.91 2.61
C PHE A 134 7.95 -17.51 2.96
N PRO A 135 8.53 -18.07 4.04
CA PRO A 135 9.95 -17.96 4.25
C PRO A 135 10.71 -18.83 3.24
N VAL A 136 11.82 -18.34 2.72
CA VAL A 136 12.59 -19.03 1.66
C VAL A 136 13.15 -20.37 2.13
N TRP A 137 13.55 -20.50 3.41
CA TRP A 137 14.03 -21.77 3.97
C TRP A 137 13.00 -22.91 3.87
N LEU A 138 11.70 -22.59 3.73
CA LEU A 138 10.65 -23.60 3.59
C LEU A 138 10.89 -24.47 2.35
N ARG A 139 11.38 -23.88 1.25
CA ARG A 139 11.62 -24.60 -0.01
C ARG A 139 12.72 -25.67 0.08
N ASP A 140 13.63 -25.50 1.05
CA ASP A 140 14.78 -26.38 1.23
C ASP A 140 14.44 -27.66 2.01
N ILE A 141 13.20 -27.79 2.50
CA ILE A 141 12.76 -28.99 3.21
C ILE A 141 12.68 -30.17 2.22
N PRO A 142 13.36 -31.29 2.50
CA PRO A 142 13.36 -32.44 1.60
C PRO A 142 11.95 -32.94 1.26
N GLY A 143 11.68 -33.07 -0.05
CA GLY A 143 10.40 -33.59 -0.56
C GLY A 143 9.22 -32.63 -0.40
N ILE A 144 9.45 -31.36 -0.04
CA ILE A 144 8.37 -30.39 0.08
C ILE A 144 7.79 -30.02 -1.29
N VAL A 145 6.48 -29.81 -1.31
CA VAL A 145 5.74 -29.20 -2.42
C VAL A 145 4.75 -28.24 -1.78
N PHE A 146 4.77 -26.97 -2.17
CA PHE A 146 3.95 -25.98 -1.49
C PHE A 146 2.47 -26.15 -1.84
N ARG A 147 1.60 -25.83 -0.87
CA ARG A 147 0.15 -25.68 -1.05
C ARG A 147 -0.50 -26.90 -1.71
N THR A 148 -0.13 -28.10 -1.26
CA THR A 148 -0.73 -29.35 -1.73
C THR A 148 -0.71 -30.38 -0.60
N ASP A 149 -1.31 -31.57 -0.83
CA ASP A 149 -1.29 -32.65 0.15
C ASP A 149 0.11 -33.28 0.21
N ASN A 150 0.96 -32.59 0.95
CA ASN A 150 2.37 -32.86 1.15
C ASN A 150 2.65 -32.77 2.66
N ALA A 151 3.09 -33.89 3.26
CA ALA A 151 3.26 -33.97 4.71
C ALA A 151 4.22 -32.91 5.28
N PRO A 152 5.43 -32.68 4.70
CA PRO A 152 6.32 -31.61 5.17
C PRO A 152 5.68 -30.22 5.14
N PHE A 153 4.99 -29.86 4.05
CA PHE A 153 4.33 -28.56 3.94
C PHE A 153 3.20 -28.40 4.96
N LYS A 154 2.38 -29.44 5.13
CA LYS A 154 1.26 -29.45 6.08
C LYS A 154 1.72 -29.30 7.52
N GLU A 155 2.83 -29.94 7.89
CA GLU A 155 3.42 -29.83 9.22
C GLU A 155 3.89 -28.41 9.52
N GLU A 156 4.63 -27.79 8.60
CA GLU A 156 5.14 -26.42 8.78
C GLU A 156 4.02 -25.37 8.74
N MET A 157 3.05 -25.53 7.84
CA MET A 157 1.86 -24.68 7.82
C MET A 157 1.08 -24.77 9.13
N LEU A 158 0.81 -25.97 9.63
CA LEU A 158 0.15 -26.17 10.93
C LEU A 158 0.94 -25.49 12.05
N ARG A 159 2.27 -25.68 12.09
CA ARG A 159 3.14 -25.10 13.12
C ARG A 159 3.01 -23.58 13.16
N PHE A 160 3.08 -22.92 12.00
CA PHE A 160 2.97 -21.46 11.93
C PHE A 160 1.56 -20.96 12.23
N VAL A 161 0.52 -21.54 11.60
CA VAL A 161 -0.88 -21.11 11.82
C VAL A 161 -1.27 -21.30 13.29
N LYS A 162 -0.90 -22.44 13.90
CA LYS A 162 -1.10 -22.68 15.33
C LYS A 162 -0.37 -21.65 16.19
N LYS A 163 0.89 -21.32 15.87
CA LYS A 163 1.65 -20.28 16.59
C LYS A 163 0.93 -18.94 16.58
N ILE A 164 0.37 -18.52 15.45
CA ILE A 164 -0.39 -17.26 15.34
C ILE A 164 -1.70 -17.34 16.14
N VAL A 165 -2.48 -18.42 16.01
CA VAL A 165 -3.74 -18.59 16.76
C VAL A 165 -3.48 -18.61 18.27
N ASP A 166 -2.47 -19.35 18.73
CA ASP A 166 -2.10 -19.41 20.15
C ASP A 166 -1.64 -18.05 20.66
N LEU A 167 -0.81 -17.32 19.90
CA LEU A 167 -0.39 -15.96 20.26
C LEU A 167 -1.59 -15.01 20.40
N MET A 168 -2.54 -15.04 19.46
CA MET A 168 -3.74 -14.21 19.56
C MET A 168 -4.62 -14.61 20.76
N ARG A 169 -4.66 -15.90 21.11
CA ARG A 169 -5.41 -16.41 22.27
C ARG A 169 -4.76 -16.01 23.60
N GLU A 170 -3.44 -16.18 23.71
CA GLU A 170 -2.64 -15.83 24.89
C GLU A 170 -2.78 -14.33 25.21
N GLU A 171 -2.81 -13.50 24.17
CA GLU A 171 -2.99 -12.04 24.28
C GLU A 171 -4.46 -11.60 24.39
N SER A 172 -5.40 -12.54 24.53
CA SER A 172 -6.85 -12.28 24.66
C SER A 172 -7.44 -11.45 23.52
N LEU A 173 -7.00 -11.71 22.28
CA LEU A 173 -7.35 -10.91 21.11
C LEU A 173 -8.57 -11.43 20.34
N PHE A 174 -9.10 -12.61 20.67
CA PHE A 174 -10.37 -13.09 20.13
C PHE A 174 -11.58 -12.39 20.76
N SER A 175 -12.63 -12.17 19.98
CA SER A 175 -13.88 -11.53 20.41
C SER A 175 -14.49 -12.11 21.68
N TRP A 176 -14.52 -13.43 21.82
CA TRP A 176 -15.03 -14.10 23.03
C TRP A 176 -14.13 -13.93 24.26
N GLN A 177 -12.92 -13.37 24.09
CA GLN A 177 -12.00 -12.95 25.16
C GLN A 177 -12.04 -11.44 25.41
N GLY A 178 -12.83 -10.67 24.64
CA GLY A 178 -12.86 -9.20 24.68
C GLY A 178 -11.90 -8.52 23.69
N GLY A 179 -11.30 -9.27 22.77
CA GLY A 179 -10.44 -8.72 21.72
C GLY A 179 -11.20 -8.37 20.43
N PRO A 180 -10.52 -7.77 19.44
CA PRO A 180 -11.16 -7.30 18.21
C PRO A 180 -11.37 -8.39 17.14
N ILE A 181 -10.74 -9.57 17.25
CA ILE A 181 -10.75 -10.56 16.17
C ILE A 181 -12.14 -11.21 16.06
N ILE A 182 -12.79 -10.99 14.91
CA ILE A 182 -14.13 -11.51 14.60
C ILE A 182 -14.12 -12.59 13.52
N MET A 183 -13.07 -12.67 12.71
CA MET A 183 -12.92 -13.66 11.65
C MET A 183 -11.44 -13.96 11.40
N LEU A 184 -11.16 -15.17 10.92
CA LEU A 184 -9.86 -15.59 10.44
C LEU A 184 -9.93 -16.07 8.98
N GLN A 185 -8.85 -15.93 8.21
CA GLN A 185 -8.72 -16.60 6.90
C GLN A 185 -7.60 -17.63 6.92
N ILE A 186 -7.88 -18.81 6.35
CA ILE A 186 -6.88 -19.84 6.04
C ILE A 186 -6.68 -19.89 4.52
N GLU A 187 -5.44 -20.09 4.08
CA GLU A 187 -5.02 -19.99 2.69
C GLU A 187 -5.34 -18.62 2.05
N ASN A 188 -5.00 -18.47 0.77
CA ASN A 188 -5.39 -17.31 -0.04
C ASN A 188 -5.56 -17.68 -1.51
N GLU A 189 -6.76 -17.45 -2.04
CA GLU A 189 -7.12 -17.69 -3.45
C GLU A 189 -6.71 -19.07 -3.99
N TYR A 190 -6.77 -20.11 -3.16
CA TYR A 190 -6.27 -21.43 -3.51
C TYR A 190 -7.05 -22.08 -4.66
N GLY A 191 -8.35 -21.82 -4.77
CA GLY A 191 -9.18 -22.35 -5.86
C GLY A 191 -8.73 -21.94 -7.26
N ASN A 192 -7.96 -20.84 -7.40
CA ASN A 192 -7.37 -20.44 -8.69
C ASN A 192 -6.27 -21.41 -9.18
N ILE A 193 -5.63 -22.15 -8.26
CA ILE A 193 -4.46 -22.99 -8.54
C ILE A 193 -4.63 -24.44 -8.08
N GLU A 194 -5.70 -24.76 -7.36
CA GLU A 194 -6.02 -26.10 -6.88
C GLU A 194 -5.97 -27.16 -7.99
N GLY A 195 -6.52 -26.84 -9.17
CA GLY A 195 -6.54 -27.73 -10.32
C GLY A 195 -5.15 -28.20 -10.77
N SER A 196 -4.11 -27.38 -10.57
CA SER A 196 -2.72 -27.72 -10.89
C SER A 196 -2.16 -28.87 -10.04
N PHE A 197 -2.79 -29.18 -8.90
CA PHE A 197 -2.41 -30.27 -8.01
C PHE A 197 -3.32 -31.50 -8.11
N GLY A 198 -4.37 -31.45 -8.92
CA GLY A 198 -5.34 -32.53 -9.09
C GLY A 198 -5.97 -32.95 -7.76
N GLN A 199 -6.05 -34.26 -7.50
CA GLN A 199 -6.67 -34.79 -6.27
C GLN A 199 -5.97 -34.31 -4.99
N LYS A 200 -4.64 -34.15 -5.02
CA LYS A 200 -3.88 -33.65 -3.87
C LYS A 200 -4.24 -32.22 -3.50
N GLY A 201 -4.70 -31.40 -4.45
CA GLY A 201 -5.21 -30.06 -4.16
C GLY A 201 -6.52 -30.11 -3.36
N LYS A 202 -7.44 -30.98 -3.78
CA LYS A 202 -8.73 -31.21 -3.11
C LYS A 202 -8.57 -31.80 -1.70
N ASP A 203 -7.60 -32.69 -1.53
CA ASP A 203 -7.33 -33.28 -0.22
C ASP A 203 -6.66 -32.26 0.71
N TYR A 204 -5.80 -31.41 0.17
CA TYR A 204 -5.18 -30.31 0.90
C TYR A 204 -6.17 -29.26 1.38
N VAL A 205 -7.07 -28.77 0.52
CA VAL A 205 -8.02 -27.71 0.90
C VAL A 205 -8.96 -28.17 2.03
N LYS A 206 -9.39 -29.44 1.98
CA LYS A 206 -10.15 -30.07 3.06
C LYS A 206 -9.35 -30.14 4.35
N TRP A 207 -8.11 -30.63 4.27
CA TRP A 207 -7.21 -30.68 5.42
C TRP A 207 -6.96 -29.28 6.01
N ALA A 208 -6.75 -28.26 5.19
CA ALA A 208 -6.46 -26.90 5.65
C ALA A 208 -7.66 -26.32 6.41
N ALA A 209 -8.88 -26.55 5.89
CA ALA A 209 -10.13 -26.17 6.56
C ALA A 209 -10.33 -26.92 7.90
N GLU A 210 -10.15 -28.24 7.92
CA GLU A 210 -10.26 -29.07 9.12
C GLU A 210 -9.24 -28.68 10.18
N MET A 211 -8.00 -28.44 9.76
CA MET A 211 -6.90 -27.98 10.62
C MET A 211 -7.25 -26.63 11.25
N ALA A 212 -7.65 -25.64 10.43
CA ALA A 212 -7.95 -24.29 10.89
C ALA A 212 -9.08 -24.27 11.94
N VAL A 213 -10.19 -24.98 11.67
CA VAL A 213 -11.30 -25.10 12.62
C VAL A 213 -10.90 -25.89 13.87
N GLY A 214 -10.12 -26.95 13.69
CA GLY A 214 -9.59 -27.79 14.78
C GLY A 214 -8.69 -27.05 15.77
N LEU A 215 -8.13 -25.89 15.41
CA LEU A 215 -7.38 -25.03 16.33
C LEU A 215 -8.25 -24.37 17.40
N GLY A 216 -9.59 -24.38 17.27
CA GLY A 216 -10.49 -23.88 18.31
C GLY A 216 -10.37 -22.38 18.56
N ALA A 217 -10.29 -21.58 17.48
CA ALA A 217 -10.20 -20.11 17.59
C ALA A 217 -11.51 -19.46 18.09
N GLY A 218 -12.65 -20.14 17.99
CA GLY A 218 -13.95 -19.67 18.49
C GLY A 218 -14.59 -18.55 17.64
N VAL A 219 -14.08 -18.31 16.44
CA VAL A 219 -14.62 -17.34 15.46
C VAL A 219 -14.74 -17.98 14.07
N PRO A 220 -15.59 -17.47 13.17
CA PRO A 220 -15.71 -17.99 11.81
C PRO A 220 -14.40 -17.94 11.02
N TRP A 221 -14.22 -18.93 10.14
CA TRP A 221 -13.13 -18.99 9.18
C TRP A 221 -13.60 -18.72 7.76
N VAL A 222 -12.77 -18.04 6.99
CA VAL A 222 -13.01 -17.63 5.60
C VAL A 222 -11.97 -18.25 4.68
N MET A 223 -12.34 -18.51 3.42
CA MET A 223 -11.43 -18.79 2.31
C MET A 223 -11.87 -17.98 1.08
N CYS A 224 -11.03 -17.08 0.58
CA CYS A 224 -11.34 -16.32 -0.63
C CYS A 224 -11.08 -17.16 -1.89
N LYS A 225 -11.91 -16.95 -2.94
CA LYS A 225 -11.87 -17.66 -4.23
C LYS A 225 -11.82 -19.20 -4.09
N GLN A 226 -12.53 -19.75 -3.10
CA GLN A 226 -12.57 -21.19 -2.87
C GLN A 226 -13.99 -21.74 -3.02
N THR A 227 -14.39 -22.07 -4.25
CA THR A 227 -15.79 -22.46 -4.55
C THR A 227 -16.23 -23.76 -3.91
N ASP A 228 -15.31 -24.66 -3.57
CA ASP A 228 -15.59 -25.94 -2.89
C ASP A 228 -15.18 -25.94 -1.41
N ALA A 229 -15.03 -24.75 -0.80
CA ALA A 229 -14.78 -24.64 0.64
C ALA A 229 -15.83 -25.42 1.45
N PRO A 230 -15.45 -26.20 2.48
CA PRO A 230 -16.39 -26.94 3.30
C PRO A 230 -17.53 -26.07 3.87
N GLU A 231 -18.70 -26.66 4.18
CA GLU A 231 -19.90 -25.89 4.59
C GLU A 231 -19.67 -25.00 5.84
N TYR A 232 -18.76 -25.39 6.73
CA TYR A 232 -18.40 -24.66 7.94
C TYR A 232 -17.33 -23.57 7.74
N ILE A 233 -16.85 -23.36 6.51
CA ILE A 233 -15.93 -22.27 6.12
C ILE A 233 -16.67 -21.33 5.18
N ILE A 234 -16.61 -20.02 5.39
CA ILE A 234 -17.24 -19.05 4.49
C ILE A 234 -16.35 -18.88 3.24
N ASP A 235 -16.88 -19.18 2.06
CA ASP A 235 -16.22 -18.84 0.80
C ASP A 235 -16.52 -17.38 0.43
N ALA A 236 -15.48 -16.65 -0.01
CA ALA A 236 -15.57 -15.22 -0.27
C ALA A 236 -15.06 -14.83 -1.67
N CYS A 237 -15.47 -13.66 -2.14
CA CYS A 237 -15.08 -13.10 -3.42
C CYS A 237 -13.93 -12.08 -3.29
N ASN A 238 -13.10 -12.02 -4.33
CA ASN A 238 -12.10 -10.99 -4.57
C ASN A 238 -12.28 -10.46 -6.00
N GLY A 239 -12.06 -9.17 -6.24
CA GLY A 239 -12.23 -8.59 -7.57
C GLY A 239 -12.49 -7.09 -7.55
N TYR A 240 -12.61 -6.50 -8.73
CA TYR A 240 -13.16 -5.14 -8.89
C TYR A 240 -14.67 -5.08 -8.63
N TYR A 241 -15.38 -6.17 -8.89
CA TYR A 241 -16.82 -6.31 -8.67
C TYR A 241 -17.12 -7.72 -8.13
N CYS A 242 -17.95 -7.78 -7.09
CA CYS A 242 -18.44 -9.03 -6.50
C CYS A 242 -19.96 -9.01 -6.28
N ASP A 243 -20.69 -8.08 -6.91
CA ASP A 243 -22.16 -7.97 -6.84
C ASP A 243 -22.90 -9.14 -7.51
N GLY A 244 -22.20 -9.94 -8.32
CA GLY A 244 -22.69 -11.20 -8.88
C GLY A 244 -22.28 -12.46 -8.10
N PHE A 245 -21.46 -12.35 -7.06
CA PHE A 245 -20.97 -13.49 -6.31
C PHE A 245 -22.09 -14.14 -5.49
N LYS A 246 -22.08 -15.47 -5.42
CA LYS A 246 -22.94 -16.26 -4.55
C LYS A 246 -22.07 -17.29 -3.82
N PRO A 247 -22.18 -17.42 -2.49
CA PRO A 247 -21.45 -18.43 -1.77
C PRO A 247 -21.92 -19.82 -2.19
N ASN A 248 -21.10 -20.83 -1.92
CA ASN A 248 -21.37 -22.21 -2.31
C ASN A 248 -22.52 -22.88 -1.52
N SER A 249 -23.09 -22.18 -0.53
CA SER A 249 -24.24 -22.61 0.26
C SER A 249 -25.14 -21.42 0.63
N ASN A 250 -26.45 -21.61 0.53
CA ASN A 250 -27.46 -20.61 0.92
C ASN A 250 -27.51 -20.33 2.43
N LYS A 251 -26.70 -21.01 3.26
CA LYS A 251 -26.58 -20.73 4.71
C LYS A 251 -25.45 -19.76 5.04
N LYS A 252 -24.61 -19.42 4.05
CA LYS A 252 -23.45 -18.56 4.23
C LYS A 252 -23.78 -17.13 3.77
N PRO A 253 -23.20 -16.11 4.41
CA PRO A 253 -23.36 -14.73 3.97
C PRO A 253 -22.50 -14.44 2.72
N ILE A 254 -22.85 -13.38 1.99
CA ILE A 254 -22.09 -12.90 0.81
C ILE A 254 -20.98 -11.95 1.26
N PHE A 255 -19.72 -12.38 1.12
CA PHE A 255 -18.52 -11.63 1.51
C PHE A 255 -17.62 -11.27 0.32
N TRP A 256 -17.06 -10.06 0.40
CA TRP A 256 -16.07 -9.53 -0.52
C TRP A 256 -14.79 -9.15 0.24
N THR A 257 -13.82 -10.05 0.26
CA THR A 257 -12.59 -9.92 1.06
C THR A 257 -11.53 -9.02 0.41
N GLU A 258 -11.60 -8.81 -0.90
CA GLU A 258 -10.73 -7.86 -1.62
C GLU A 258 -11.49 -7.12 -2.71
N ASN A 259 -11.95 -5.92 -2.38
CA ASN A 259 -12.36 -4.92 -3.35
C ASN A 259 -11.13 -4.14 -3.79
N TRP A 260 -10.65 -4.43 -5.00
CA TRP A 260 -9.46 -3.80 -5.56
C TRP A 260 -9.76 -2.34 -5.93
N ASP A 261 -9.36 -1.40 -5.09
CA ASP A 261 -9.62 0.04 -5.25
C ASP A 261 -8.58 0.79 -6.08
N GLY A 262 -7.64 0.03 -6.64
CA GLY A 262 -6.68 0.40 -7.67
C GLY A 262 -5.92 -0.85 -8.08
N TRP A 263 -4.59 -0.76 -8.23
CA TRP A 263 -3.75 -1.91 -8.55
C TRP A 263 -2.29 -1.67 -8.14
N TYR A 264 -1.51 -2.74 -8.01
CA TYR A 264 -0.08 -2.66 -7.75
C TYR A 264 0.71 -2.23 -9.01
N THR A 265 1.96 -1.81 -8.81
CA THR A 265 2.84 -1.38 -9.91
C THR A 265 4.13 -2.20 -9.96
N ASN A 266 4.52 -2.58 -11.17
CA ASN A 266 5.79 -3.20 -11.48
C ASN A 266 6.83 -2.17 -11.92
N TRP A 267 8.12 -2.45 -11.72
CA TRP A 267 9.20 -1.60 -12.21
C TRP A 267 9.15 -1.43 -13.74
N GLY A 268 9.09 -0.17 -14.21
CA GLY A 268 8.88 0.15 -15.63
C GLY A 268 7.42 0.06 -16.08
N GLY A 269 6.48 -0.13 -15.15
CA GLY A 269 5.04 -0.10 -15.40
C GLY A 269 4.45 1.31 -15.32
N ARG A 270 3.21 1.44 -15.79
CA ARG A 270 2.36 2.62 -15.60
C ARG A 270 1.78 2.61 -14.17
N LEU A 271 1.26 3.75 -13.72
CA LEU A 271 0.58 3.86 -12.43
C LEU A 271 -0.94 3.72 -12.62
N PRO A 272 -1.55 2.59 -12.20
CA PRO A 272 -2.98 2.37 -12.32
C PRO A 272 -3.75 3.28 -11.35
N HIS A 273 -4.92 3.74 -11.77
CA HIS A 273 -5.84 4.54 -10.97
C HIS A 273 -7.26 4.03 -11.20
N ARG A 274 -8.07 3.88 -10.14
CA ARG A 274 -9.49 3.52 -10.23
C ARG A 274 -10.35 4.69 -9.77
N PRO A 275 -11.23 5.23 -10.65
CA PRO A 275 -12.15 6.29 -10.28
C PRO A 275 -13.01 5.93 -9.08
N VAL A 276 -13.20 6.89 -8.18
CA VAL A 276 -13.99 6.64 -6.97
C VAL A 276 -15.46 6.40 -7.29
N GLU A 277 -15.98 6.96 -8.38
CA GLU A 277 -17.37 6.75 -8.81
C GLU A 277 -17.62 5.29 -9.17
N ASP A 278 -16.68 4.65 -9.88
CA ASP A 278 -16.74 3.23 -10.19
C ASP A 278 -16.59 2.36 -8.94
N LEU A 279 -15.62 2.71 -8.08
CA LEU A 279 -15.42 2.00 -6.83
C LEU A 279 -16.66 2.06 -5.92
N ALA A 280 -17.26 3.24 -5.80
CA ALA A 280 -18.49 3.47 -5.06
C ALA A 280 -19.68 2.73 -5.71
N PHE A 281 -19.76 2.73 -7.04
CA PHE A 281 -20.74 1.92 -7.78
C PHE A 281 -20.61 0.45 -7.42
N ALA A 282 -19.41 -0.12 -7.49
CA ALA A 282 -19.17 -1.53 -7.20
C ALA A 282 -19.57 -1.91 -5.76
N VAL A 283 -19.25 -1.06 -4.78
CA VAL A 283 -19.63 -1.27 -3.37
C VAL A 283 -21.13 -1.13 -3.15
N ALA A 284 -21.76 -0.08 -3.70
CA ALA A 284 -23.20 0.12 -3.58
C ALA A 284 -23.99 -1.04 -4.23
N ARG A 285 -23.52 -1.52 -5.39
CA ARG A 285 -24.04 -2.71 -6.09
C ARG A 285 -23.93 -3.97 -5.25
N PHE A 286 -22.80 -4.16 -4.58
CA PHE A 286 -22.58 -5.31 -3.69
C PHE A 286 -23.59 -5.34 -2.54
N TYR A 287 -23.77 -4.22 -1.82
CA TYR A 287 -24.76 -4.14 -0.74
C TYR A 287 -26.21 -4.18 -1.27
N GLN A 288 -26.47 -3.56 -2.42
CA GLN A 288 -27.77 -3.64 -3.13
C GLN A 288 -28.21 -5.08 -3.36
N ARG A 289 -27.28 -6.00 -3.62
CA ARG A 289 -27.53 -7.40 -3.98
C ARG A 289 -27.32 -8.39 -2.83
N GLY A 290 -27.32 -7.91 -1.59
CA GLY A 290 -27.30 -8.77 -0.40
C GLY A 290 -25.92 -9.00 0.20
N GLY A 291 -24.88 -8.31 -0.29
CA GLY A 291 -23.59 -8.25 0.38
C GLY A 291 -23.72 -7.81 1.84
N SER A 292 -22.82 -8.29 2.70
CA SER A 292 -22.81 -7.96 4.14
C SER A 292 -21.44 -7.71 4.76
N PHE A 293 -20.36 -8.10 4.08
CA PHE A 293 -18.99 -7.73 4.45
C PHE A 293 -18.23 -7.37 3.18
N GLN A 294 -17.64 -6.17 3.16
CA GLN A 294 -16.75 -5.74 2.10
C GLN A 294 -15.48 -5.16 2.70
N ASN A 295 -14.33 -5.54 2.15
CA ASN A 295 -13.03 -5.01 2.52
C ASN A 295 -12.36 -4.30 1.33
N TYR A 296 -11.86 -3.08 1.55
CA TYR A 296 -10.98 -2.39 0.60
C TYR A 296 -9.59 -3.03 0.60
N TYR A 297 -9.15 -3.50 -0.56
CA TYR A 297 -7.80 -4.00 -0.78
C TYR A 297 -7.16 -3.05 -1.81
N MET A 298 -6.59 -1.94 -1.39
CA MET A 298 -6.13 -1.54 -0.04
C MET A 298 -6.77 -0.26 0.47
N PHE A 299 -7.18 -0.20 1.74
CA PHE A 299 -7.57 1.09 2.34
C PHE A 299 -6.34 1.99 2.63
N PHE A 300 -5.23 1.36 3.02
CA PHE A 300 -3.89 1.93 3.03
C PHE A 300 -2.91 0.88 2.49
N GLY A 301 -2.26 1.21 1.38
CA GLY A 301 -1.31 0.32 0.74
C GLY A 301 0.09 0.38 1.36
N GLY A 302 0.68 1.57 1.46
CA GLY A 302 1.95 1.84 2.15
C GLY A 302 3.20 1.56 1.31
N THR A 303 4.29 1.16 1.98
CA THR A 303 5.62 0.99 1.35
C THR A 303 6.17 -0.41 1.58
N ASN A 304 6.72 -1.03 0.53
CA ASN A 304 7.49 -2.28 0.59
C ASN A 304 8.91 -2.02 1.13
N PHE A 305 9.04 -1.72 2.43
CA PHE A 305 10.34 -1.44 3.05
C PHE A 305 11.32 -2.62 3.00
N GLY A 306 12.60 -2.31 2.87
CA GLY A 306 13.67 -3.31 2.73
C GLY A 306 13.58 -4.11 1.44
N ARG A 307 14.24 -5.27 1.40
CA ARG A 307 14.31 -6.13 0.20
C ARG A 307 13.43 -7.38 0.24
N THR A 308 12.90 -7.75 1.40
CA THR A 308 12.08 -8.97 1.58
C THR A 308 10.57 -8.68 1.69
N SER A 309 10.12 -7.54 1.18
CA SER A 309 8.71 -7.11 1.22
C SER A 309 8.04 -7.26 -0.15
N GLY A 310 8.26 -6.37 -1.11
CA GLY A 310 7.62 -6.45 -2.43
C GLY A 310 8.30 -7.48 -3.35
N GLY A 311 7.52 -8.21 -4.14
CA GLY A 311 8.05 -9.11 -5.17
C GLY A 311 6.98 -9.96 -5.87
N PRO A 312 7.27 -10.52 -7.07
CA PRO A 312 8.43 -10.22 -7.90
C PRO A 312 8.22 -8.93 -8.69
N ASN A 313 9.30 -8.18 -8.93
CA ASN A 313 9.35 -6.99 -9.77
C ASN A 313 8.39 -5.83 -9.37
N ILE A 314 7.83 -5.89 -8.15
CA ILE A 314 6.98 -4.85 -7.56
C ILE A 314 7.85 -3.67 -7.14
N ILE A 315 7.37 -2.44 -7.38
CA ILE A 315 8.06 -1.23 -6.94
C ILE A 315 8.05 -1.09 -5.41
N THR A 316 8.86 -0.17 -4.89
CA THR A 316 8.92 0.06 -3.43
C THR A 316 7.66 0.71 -2.91
N SER A 317 7.04 1.61 -3.67
CA SER A 317 5.69 2.09 -3.35
C SER A 317 4.66 0.97 -3.48
N TYR A 318 3.76 0.87 -2.52
CA TYR A 318 2.56 0.06 -2.62
C TYR A 318 1.32 0.94 -2.41
N ASP A 319 1.33 2.16 -2.96
CA ASP A 319 0.24 3.14 -2.84
C ASP A 319 -1.14 2.56 -3.19
N TYR A 320 -1.20 1.77 -4.27
CA TYR A 320 -2.40 1.07 -4.75
C TYR A 320 -3.55 1.99 -5.19
N ASP A 321 -3.34 3.32 -5.28
CA ASP A 321 -4.41 4.31 -5.42
C ASP A 321 -5.44 4.22 -4.26
N ALA A 322 -4.94 3.90 -3.07
CA ALA A 322 -5.74 3.68 -1.88
C ALA A 322 -6.40 4.98 -1.34
N PRO A 323 -7.52 4.87 -0.59
CA PRO A 323 -8.14 5.98 0.14
C PRO A 323 -7.17 6.73 1.08
N LEU A 324 -6.20 6.02 1.66
CA LEU A 324 -5.03 6.61 2.31
C LEU A 324 -3.81 6.29 1.44
N ASP A 325 -3.11 7.31 0.97
CA ASP A 325 -1.93 7.11 0.10
C ASP A 325 -0.77 6.42 0.81
N GLU A 326 0.31 6.13 0.08
CA GLU A 326 1.54 5.54 0.62
C GLU A 326 2.04 6.20 1.92
N TYR A 327 1.81 7.50 2.06
CA TYR A 327 2.31 8.33 3.16
C TYR A 327 1.32 8.48 4.32
N GLY A 328 0.09 7.98 4.18
CA GLY A 328 -0.98 8.08 5.17
C GLY A 328 -1.82 9.37 5.06
N LEU A 329 -1.70 10.13 3.96
CA LEU A 329 -2.54 11.30 3.69
C LEU A 329 -3.87 10.88 3.06
N LEU A 330 -4.91 11.69 3.22
CA LEU A 330 -6.21 11.41 2.63
C LEU A 330 -6.15 11.59 1.11
N SER A 331 -6.44 10.53 0.36
CA SER A 331 -6.57 10.59 -1.09
C SER A 331 -7.96 11.11 -1.47
N GLN A 332 -8.08 12.43 -1.59
CA GLN A 332 -9.33 13.12 -1.93
C GLN A 332 -9.48 13.31 -3.45
N PRO A 333 -10.64 13.02 -4.05
CA PRO A 333 -11.95 12.84 -3.39
C PRO A 333 -12.26 11.40 -2.96
N LYS A 334 -11.38 10.43 -3.21
CA LYS A 334 -11.65 9.00 -3.01
C LYS A 334 -12.10 8.71 -1.58
N TRP A 335 -11.30 9.09 -0.59
CA TRP A 335 -11.60 8.87 0.82
C TRP A 335 -12.92 9.52 1.25
N GLY A 336 -13.17 10.78 0.86
CA GLY A 336 -14.37 11.52 1.27
C GLY A 336 -15.65 10.96 0.65
N HIS A 337 -15.61 10.61 -0.64
CA HIS A 337 -16.77 10.05 -1.34
C HIS A 337 -17.13 8.65 -0.81
N LEU A 338 -16.12 7.85 -0.46
CA LEU A 338 -16.36 6.56 0.19
C LEU A 338 -16.89 6.73 1.61
N LYS A 339 -16.40 7.71 2.38
CA LYS A 339 -16.96 8.05 3.71
C LYS A 339 -18.46 8.36 3.63
N ASP A 340 -18.89 9.14 2.65
CA ASP A 340 -20.30 9.45 2.43
C ASP A 340 -21.10 8.21 1.99
N LEU A 341 -20.55 7.37 1.11
CA LEU A 341 -21.13 6.08 0.75
C LEU A 341 -21.34 5.18 1.98
N HIS A 342 -20.33 5.07 2.84
CA HIS A 342 -20.38 4.26 4.05
C HIS A 342 -21.48 4.76 4.99
N ALA A 343 -21.55 6.08 5.20
CA ALA A 343 -22.62 6.70 5.99
C ALA A 343 -24.01 6.38 5.41
N ALA A 344 -24.18 6.43 4.08
CA ALA A 344 -25.44 6.10 3.43
C ALA A 344 -25.82 4.61 3.60
N ILE A 345 -24.85 3.70 3.49
CA ILE A 345 -25.06 2.26 3.78
C ILE A 345 -25.43 2.05 5.25
N LYS A 346 -24.81 2.79 6.18
CA LYS A 346 -25.12 2.73 7.61
C LYS A 346 -26.55 3.19 7.92
N LEU A 347 -27.04 4.22 7.24
CA LEU A 347 -28.45 4.62 7.33
C LEU A 347 -29.40 3.49 6.85
N CYS A 348 -28.97 2.68 5.87
CA CYS A 348 -29.72 1.51 5.40
C CYS A 348 -29.59 0.26 6.29
N GLU A 349 -28.60 0.20 7.20
CA GLU A 349 -28.28 -0.99 7.99
C GLU A 349 -29.51 -1.58 8.71
N PRO A 350 -30.40 -0.80 9.37
CA PRO A 350 -31.60 -1.35 10.02
C PRO A 350 -32.53 -2.13 9.08
N ALA A 351 -32.70 -1.68 7.83
CA ALA A 351 -33.50 -2.40 6.85
C ALA A 351 -32.75 -3.62 6.29
N LEU A 352 -31.45 -3.44 6.00
CA LEU A 352 -30.58 -4.46 5.43
C LEU A 352 -30.44 -5.70 6.33
N VAL A 353 -30.42 -5.52 7.65
CA VAL A 353 -30.27 -6.62 8.62
C VAL A 353 -31.61 -7.30 8.95
N ALA A 354 -32.71 -6.55 8.90
CA ALA A 354 -34.04 -7.05 9.24
C ALA A 354 -34.70 -7.83 8.09
N ALA A 355 -34.37 -7.51 6.85
CA ALA A 355 -34.89 -8.20 5.67
C ALA A 355 -34.12 -9.51 5.42
N GLU A 356 -34.87 -10.59 5.13
CA GLU A 356 -34.31 -11.90 4.80
C GLU A 356 -33.65 -11.92 3.41
N SER A 357 -34.19 -11.14 2.48
CA SER A 357 -33.64 -10.92 1.14
C SER A 357 -34.16 -9.60 0.56
N ALA A 358 -33.52 -9.13 -0.50
CA ALA A 358 -33.96 -7.95 -1.23
C ALA A 358 -35.11 -8.28 -2.18
N GLN A 359 -36.11 -7.40 -2.27
CA GLN A 359 -37.11 -7.44 -3.33
C GLN A 359 -36.57 -6.74 -4.58
N TYR A 360 -36.35 -7.51 -5.65
CA TYR A 360 -35.98 -6.98 -6.96
C TYR A 360 -37.19 -6.35 -7.68
N ILE A 361 -36.98 -5.15 -8.23
CA ILE A 361 -37.97 -4.44 -9.05
C ILE A 361 -37.26 -3.97 -10.33
N LYS A 362 -37.78 -4.36 -11.49
CA LYS A 362 -37.31 -3.87 -12.78
C LYS A 362 -37.83 -2.45 -13.02
N LEU A 363 -36.92 -1.48 -13.18
CA LEU A 363 -37.28 -0.08 -13.47
C LEU A 363 -37.14 0.27 -14.96
N GLY A 364 -36.30 -0.47 -15.69
CA GLY A 364 -36.03 -0.27 -17.10
C GLY A 364 -35.30 -1.46 -17.72
N SER A 365 -34.70 -1.28 -18.90
CA SER A 365 -33.87 -2.32 -19.54
C SER A 365 -32.53 -2.52 -18.82
N MET A 366 -31.95 -1.42 -18.32
CA MET A 366 -30.67 -1.38 -17.61
C MET A 366 -30.80 -0.64 -16.27
N GLN A 367 -32.03 -0.59 -15.73
CA GLN A 367 -32.32 0.05 -14.45
C GLN A 367 -33.07 -0.93 -13.55
N GLU A 368 -32.59 -1.05 -12.32
CA GLU A 368 -33.14 -1.96 -11.33
C GLU A 368 -33.18 -1.32 -9.94
N ALA A 369 -34.18 -1.73 -9.17
CA ALA A 369 -34.30 -1.40 -7.76
C ALA A 369 -34.20 -2.68 -6.93
N HIS A 370 -33.51 -2.58 -5.79
CA HIS A 370 -33.59 -3.58 -4.73
C HIS A 370 -34.10 -2.91 -3.48
N VAL A 371 -35.18 -3.46 -2.93
CA VAL A 371 -35.86 -2.92 -1.74
C VAL A 371 -35.69 -3.89 -0.58
N TYR A 372 -35.19 -3.37 0.54
CA TYR A 372 -35.09 -4.07 1.80
C TYR A 372 -36.17 -3.53 2.72
N GLN A 373 -37.12 -4.38 3.10
CA GLN A 373 -38.22 -4.01 3.98
C GLN A 373 -38.27 -4.98 5.16
N GLY A 374 -38.19 -4.42 6.37
CA GLY A 374 -38.34 -5.17 7.61
C GLY A 374 -39.77 -5.09 8.17
N ASN A 375 -40.03 -5.81 9.26
CA ASN A 375 -41.25 -5.63 10.04
C ASN A 375 -41.17 -4.27 10.77
N LYS A 376 -42.19 -3.39 10.61
CA LYS A 376 -42.35 -2.02 11.21
C LYS A 376 -41.81 -0.82 10.40
N SER A 377 -42.38 -0.55 9.22
CA SER A 377 -42.15 0.68 8.40
C SER A 377 -40.70 1.04 8.01
N ILE A 378 -39.71 0.23 8.38
CA ILE A 378 -38.30 0.40 8.01
C ILE A 378 -38.13 -0.12 6.58
N CYS A 379 -37.69 0.76 5.68
CA CYS A 379 -37.53 0.47 4.26
C CYS A 379 -36.29 1.19 3.74
N SER A 380 -35.39 0.47 3.06
CA SER A 380 -34.30 1.09 2.30
C SER A 380 -34.27 0.54 0.87
N ALA A 381 -33.92 1.38 -0.10
CA ALA A 381 -33.87 1.01 -1.50
C ALA A 381 -32.59 1.47 -2.18
N PHE A 382 -32.16 0.70 -3.17
CA PHE A 382 -31.01 0.98 -4.02
C PHE A 382 -31.47 0.97 -5.47
N LEU A 383 -31.37 2.11 -6.16
CA LEU A 383 -31.77 2.27 -7.56
C LEU A 383 -30.50 2.34 -8.41
N ALA A 384 -30.24 1.31 -9.21
CA ALA A 384 -29.07 1.24 -10.07
C ALA A 384 -29.42 1.56 -11.52
N ASN A 385 -28.54 2.30 -12.18
CA ASN A 385 -28.47 2.45 -13.63
C ASN A 385 -27.14 1.85 -14.10
N ILE A 386 -27.21 0.72 -14.80
CA ILE A 386 -26.03 0.03 -15.36
C ILE A 386 -25.77 0.42 -16.82
N ASP A 387 -26.54 1.36 -17.38
CA ASP A 387 -26.23 1.99 -18.67
C ASP A 387 -24.95 2.82 -18.53
N GLU A 388 -23.97 2.61 -19.41
CA GLU A 388 -22.66 3.27 -19.36
C GLU A 388 -22.68 4.66 -20.00
N HIS A 389 -23.78 5.06 -20.65
CA HIS A 389 -23.80 6.26 -21.49
C HIS A 389 -24.94 7.23 -21.15
N LYS A 390 -26.10 6.73 -20.70
CA LYS A 390 -27.31 7.55 -20.58
C LYS A 390 -27.73 7.77 -19.14
N THR A 391 -27.95 9.04 -18.81
CA THR A 391 -28.76 9.44 -17.66
C THR A 391 -30.22 9.11 -17.96
N ILE A 392 -30.91 8.44 -17.03
CA ILE A 392 -32.30 8.02 -17.20
C ILE A 392 -33.13 8.47 -16.00
N THR A 393 -34.36 8.93 -16.25
CA THR A 393 -35.35 9.16 -15.20
C THR A 393 -36.28 7.96 -15.08
N VAL A 394 -36.34 7.37 -13.89
CA VAL A 394 -37.17 6.19 -13.56
C VAL A 394 -38.28 6.56 -12.58
N GLN A 395 -39.39 5.84 -12.63
CA GLN A 395 -40.45 5.95 -11.63
C GLN A 395 -40.30 4.82 -10.59
N PHE A 396 -40.19 5.17 -9.31
CA PHE A 396 -40.10 4.22 -8.19
C PHE A 396 -41.02 4.68 -7.06
N LEU A 397 -41.90 3.80 -6.58
CA LEU A 397 -42.89 4.08 -5.53
C LEU A 397 -43.66 5.40 -5.72
N GLY A 398 -44.02 5.72 -6.97
CA GLY A 398 -44.79 6.92 -7.33
C GLY A 398 -43.96 8.21 -7.45
N GLN A 399 -42.65 8.17 -7.25
CA GLN A 399 -41.74 9.31 -7.41
C GLN A 399 -40.78 9.10 -8.59
N TYR A 400 -40.21 10.20 -9.10
CA TYR A 400 -39.27 10.19 -10.21
C TYR A 400 -37.85 10.42 -9.72
N TYR A 401 -36.92 9.58 -10.18
CA TYR A 401 -35.50 9.68 -9.83
C TYR A 401 -34.66 9.71 -11.10
N THR A 402 -33.76 10.68 -11.19
CA THR A 402 -32.77 10.77 -12.27
C THR A 402 -31.50 10.06 -11.86
N LEU A 403 -31.11 9.04 -12.61
CA LEU A 403 -29.95 8.19 -12.35
C LEU A 403 -28.87 8.48 -13.41
N PRO A 404 -27.69 9.01 -13.04
CA PRO A 404 -26.53 9.10 -13.93
C PRO A 404 -26.14 7.73 -14.52
N PRO A 405 -25.37 7.69 -15.63
CA PRO A 405 -24.83 6.43 -16.14
C PRO A 405 -23.95 5.76 -15.09
N TRP A 406 -23.90 4.43 -15.10
CA TRP A 406 -23.05 3.61 -14.22
C TRP A 406 -23.09 4.07 -12.75
N SER A 407 -24.30 4.19 -12.20
CA SER A 407 -24.50 4.75 -10.86
C SER A 407 -25.55 4.01 -10.04
N VAL A 408 -25.45 4.13 -8.71
CA VAL A 408 -26.46 3.67 -7.76
C VAL A 408 -26.88 4.84 -6.87
N SER A 409 -28.19 5.10 -6.80
CA SER A 409 -28.79 6.00 -5.80
C SER A 409 -29.26 5.19 -4.59
N ILE A 410 -28.88 5.62 -3.39
CA ILE A 410 -29.20 4.98 -2.11
C ILE A 410 -30.28 5.78 -1.39
N LEU A 411 -31.39 5.12 -1.06
CA LEU A 411 -32.55 5.71 -0.40
C LEU A 411 -32.79 5.01 0.95
N PRO A 412 -32.25 5.53 2.06
CA PRO A 412 -32.37 4.89 3.37
C PRO A 412 -33.80 4.72 3.90
N ASP A 413 -34.75 5.51 3.37
CA ASP A 413 -36.17 5.54 3.73
C ASP A 413 -37.08 5.12 2.55
N CYS A 414 -36.51 4.56 1.47
CA CYS A 414 -37.18 4.25 0.20
C CYS A 414 -37.79 5.47 -0.53
N LYS A 415 -37.47 6.70 -0.11
CA LYS A 415 -38.11 7.92 -0.62
C LYS A 415 -37.09 8.99 -1.05
N ASN A 416 -36.17 9.37 -0.18
CA ASN A 416 -35.22 10.44 -0.44
C ASN A 416 -33.85 9.82 -0.76
N VAL A 417 -33.14 10.38 -1.74
CA VAL A 417 -31.80 9.91 -2.08
C VAL A 417 -30.80 10.55 -1.12
N ALA A 418 -30.08 9.73 -0.36
CA ALA A 418 -29.00 10.18 0.52
C ALA A 418 -27.68 10.34 -0.22
N PHE A 419 -27.45 9.49 -1.22
CA PHE A 419 -26.18 9.39 -1.91
C PHE A 419 -26.38 8.82 -3.33
N ASN A 420 -25.58 9.30 -4.29
CA ASN A 420 -25.43 8.64 -5.59
C ASN A 420 -23.95 8.46 -5.91
N THR A 421 -23.59 7.28 -6.38
CA THR A 421 -22.17 6.90 -6.58
C THR A 421 -21.43 7.73 -7.62
N ALA A 422 -22.14 8.37 -8.56
CA ALA A 422 -21.56 9.20 -9.62
C ALA A 422 -21.62 10.72 -9.33
N LYS A 423 -22.20 11.13 -8.18
CA LYS A 423 -22.27 12.54 -7.76
C LYS A 423 -21.25 12.80 -6.65
N VAL A 424 -19.99 13.08 -7.04
CA VAL A 424 -18.88 13.28 -6.11
C VAL A 424 -18.95 14.66 -5.47
N GLY A 425 -19.38 14.71 -4.21
CA GLY A 425 -19.46 15.95 -3.43
C GLY A 425 -18.23 16.25 -2.57
N ALA A 426 -17.37 15.25 -2.37
CA ALA A 426 -16.13 15.41 -1.62
C ALA A 426 -15.15 16.35 -2.32
N GLN A 427 -14.37 17.09 -1.53
CA GLN A 427 -13.31 17.94 -2.09
C GLN A 427 -12.28 17.11 -2.86
N THR A 428 -11.59 17.71 -3.82
CA THR A 428 -10.35 17.17 -4.40
C THR A 428 -9.16 17.81 -3.73
N SER A 429 -8.09 17.05 -3.49
CA SER A 429 -6.83 17.58 -2.93
C SER A 429 -5.68 17.33 -3.89
N ILE A 430 -4.88 18.35 -4.15
CA ILE A 430 -3.67 18.26 -4.96
C ILE A 430 -2.48 18.21 -4.02
N LYS A 431 -1.77 17.09 -4.09
CA LYS A 431 -0.52 16.86 -3.37
C LYS A 431 0.62 17.49 -4.16
N VAL A 432 1.52 18.15 -3.44
CA VAL A 432 2.73 18.73 -3.99
C VAL A 432 3.92 18.16 -3.23
N VAL A 433 4.97 17.80 -3.97
CA VAL A 433 6.24 17.33 -3.42
C VAL A 433 7.22 18.49 -3.52
N ASP A 434 7.48 19.15 -2.39
CA ASP A 434 8.22 20.42 -2.32
C ASP A 434 9.39 20.35 -1.34
N PHE A 435 10.27 21.35 -1.41
CA PHE A 435 11.29 21.63 -0.41
C PHE A 435 10.73 22.50 0.71
N GLU A 436 10.75 22.01 1.95
CA GLU A 436 10.54 22.81 3.17
C GLU A 436 11.90 23.09 3.84
N PRO A 437 12.35 24.36 3.93
CA PRO A 437 13.61 24.69 4.60
C PRO A 437 13.51 24.52 6.13
N THR A 438 14.62 24.18 6.78
CA THR A 438 14.71 24.16 8.25
C THR A 438 14.65 25.59 8.83
N LEU A 439 13.64 25.88 9.64
CA LEU A 439 13.60 27.09 10.49
C LEU A 439 14.60 26.90 11.65
N SER A 440 15.85 27.35 11.49
CA SER A 440 16.80 27.36 12.60
C SER A 440 16.42 28.43 13.62
N ALA A 441 15.93 28.00 14.79
CA ALA A 441 15.62 28.87 15.91
C ALA A 441 16.91 29.26 16.68
N LYS A 442 17.82 30.01 16.07
CA LYS A 442 18.95 30.67 16.77
C LYS A 442 19.38 31.97 16.08
N SER A 443 18.57 33.03 16.17
CA SER A 443 19.10 34.40 16.09
C SER A 443 18.10 35.41 16.64
N SER A 444 18.44 36.02 17.76
CA SER A 444 17.76 37.18 18.33
C SER A 444 18.39 38.47 17.78
N THR A 445 17.99 38.95 16.60
CA THR A 445 18.28 40.33 16.16
C THR A 445 17.21 40.87 15.19
N PRO A 446 16.90 42.18 15.20
CA PRO A 446 15.77 42.73 14.46
C PRO A 446 16.07 42.93 12.97
N SER A 447 15.08 42.52 12.18
CA SER A 447 14.84 42.76 10.75
C SER A 447 15.57 43.92 10.08
N HIS A 448 16.52 43.60 9.20
CA HIS A 448 16.73 44.28 7.91
C HIS A 448 17.42 43.32 6.92
N LEU A 449 16.81 43.13 5.74
CA LEU A 449 17.38 42.53 4.53
C LEU A 449 18.21 41.25 4.72
N MET A 450 17.53 40.12 4.95
CA MET A 450 18.13 38.80 4.71
C MET A 450 17.55 38.22 3.43
N ILE A 451 18.40 38.16 2.40
CA ILE A 451 18.26 37.14 1.35
C ILE A 451 18.23 35.81 2.10
N GLN A 452 17.07 35.14 2.14
CA GLN A 452 16.96 33.79 2.70
C GLN A 452 17.83 32.87 1.84
N LYS A 453 19.11 32.71 2.20
CA LYS A 453 19.94 31.64 1.66
C LYS A 453 19.29 30.33 2.10
N GLN A 454 18.65 29.65 1.15
CA GLN A 454 18.21 28.26 1.30
C GLN A 454 19.44 27.44 1.67
N VAL A 455 19.43 26.83 2.86
CA VAL A 455 20.47 25.87 3.25
C VAL A 455 20.01 24.51 2.69
N PRO A 456 20.81 23.85 1.83
CA PRO A 456 20.52 22.50 1.39
C PRO A 456 20.36 21.58 2.60
N LEU A 457 19.29 20.76 2.63
CA LEU A 457 19.10 19.79 3.71
C LEU A 457 20.14 18.68 3.66
N VAL A 458 20.64 18.36 2.47
CA VAL A 458 21.66 17.34 2.23
C VAL A 458 23.04 18.01 2.26
N SER A 459 23.99 17.38 2.95
CA SER A 459 25.39 17.82 2.97
C SER A 459 26.01 17.71 1.58
N ASP A 460 26.79 18.72 1.19
CA ASP A 460 27.62 18.70 -0.02
C ASP A 460 28.77 17.67 0.08
N SER A 461 29.09 17.21 1.29
CA SER A 461 30.17 16.24 1.53
C SER A 461 29.66 14.81 1.35
N TRP A 462 30.04 14.20 0.23
CA TRP A 462 29.76 12.80 -0.07
C TRP A 462 31.01 11.95 0.10
N MET A 463 30.81 10.71 0.53
CA MET A 463 31.82 9.67 0.52
C MET A 463 31.40 8.55 -0.44
N THR A 464 32.38 7.91 -1.06
CA THR A 464 32.18 6.76 -1.94
C THR A 464 33.00 5.56 -1.49
N PHE A 465 32.47 4.36 -1.74
CA PHE A 465 33.18 3.11 -1.61
C PHE A 465 32.92 2.29 -2.87
N LYS A 466 33.98 1.95 -3.60
CA LYS A 466 33.87 1.19 -4.83
C LYS A 466 33.62 -0.29 -4.53
N GLU A 467 32.50 -0.82 -5.01
CA GLU A 467 32.18 -2.23 -4.85
C GLU A 467 33.08 -3.07 -5.78
N PRO A 468 33.82 -4.07 -5.25
CA PRO A 468 34.65 -4.94 -6.07
C PRO A 468 33.80 -5.81 -7.00
N ILE A 469 34.33 -6.10 -8.19
CA ILE A 469 33.69 -6.99 -9.17
C ILE A 469 34.18 -8.42 -8.94
N GLY A 470 33.26 -9.35 -8.69
CA GLY A 470 33.57 -10.76 -8.47
C GLY A 470 33.78 -11.12 -6.99
N ALA A 471 34.67 -12.07 -6.72
CA ALA A 471 34.88 -12.61 -5.37
C ALA A 471 35.68 -11.62 -4.53
N TRP A 472 35.21 -11.35 -3.31
CA TRP A 472 35.77 -10.32 -2.45
C TRP A 472 35.97 -10.77 -0.99
N GLY A 473 35.36 -11.88 -0.57
CA GLY A 473 35.44 -12.43 0.78
C GLY A 473 36.01 -13.85 0.81
N ASP A 474 36.40 -14.32 1.99
CA ASP A 474 36.94 -15.67 2.22
C ASP A 474 35.85 -16.76 2.22
N ASP A 475 34.57 -16.37 2.21
CA ASP A 475 33.40 -17.24 2.17
C ASP A 475 32.98 -17.65 0.75
N ASN A 476 33.74 -17.23 -0.26
CA ASN A 476 33.56 -17.71 -1.62
C ASN A 476 33.86 -19.22 -1.73
N PHE A 477 33.23 -19.89 -2.69
CA PHE A 477 33.46 -21.32 -2.93
C PHE A 477 33.37 -21.67 -4.41
N THR A 478 34.05 -22.74 -4.82
CA THR A 478 34.03 -23.23 -6.21
C THR A 478 33.23 -24.52 -6.32
N PHE A 479 32.39 -24.61 -7.34
CA PHE A 479 31.64 -25.81 -7.70
C PHE A 479 31.77 -26.12 -9.20
N LYS A 480 31.76 -27.41 -9.57
CA LYS A 480 31.77 -27.83 -10.98
C LYS A 480 30.34 -27.85 -11.52
N GLY A 481 29.90 -26.71 -12.03
CA GLY A 481 28.53 -26.52 -12.49
C GLY A 481 27.98 -25.14 -12.15
N VAL A 482 26.92 -24.74 -12.85
CA VAL A 482 26.11 -23.57 -12.52
C VAL A 482 25.07 -23.96 -11.46
N LEU A 483 25.09 -23.28 -10.30
CA LEU A 483 24.15 -23.46 -9.21
C LEU A 483 23.00 -22.44 -9.31
N GLU A 484 21.81 -22.87 -8.93
CA GLU A 484 20.62 -22.02 -8.84
C GLU A 484 20.82 -20.92 -7.77
N HIS A 485 20.33 -19.71 -8.06
CA HIS A 485 20.63 -18.52 -7.26
C HIS A 485 20.19 -18.68 -5.80
N LEU A 486 18.93 -19.02 -5.55
CA LEU A 486 18.37 -19.10 -4.20
C LEU A 486 18.92 -20.28 -3.41
N ASN A 487 19.32 -21.36 -4.08
CA ASN A 487 20.04 -22.46 -3.44
C ASN A 487 21.34 -22.00 -2.80
N VAL A 488 21.99 -20.97 -3.35
CA VAL A 488 23.24 -20.40 -2.84
C VAL A 488 22.97 -19.23 -1.90
N THR A 489 22.16 -18.24 -2.31
CA THR A 489 21.96 -17.01 -1.52
C THR A 489 21.03 -17.19 -0.33
N LYS A 490 20.12 -18.17 -0.39
CA LYS A 490 19.02 -18.34 0.58
C LYS A 490 18.21 -17.05 0.79
N ASP A 491 18.10 -16.23 -0.26
CA ASP A 491 17.47 -14.91 -0.25
C ASP A 491 18.05 -13.94 0.80
N ARG A 492 19.32 -14.11 1.18
CA ARG A 492 20.02 -13.21 2.12
C ARG A 492 20.48 -11.91 1.48
N SER A 493 20.64 -11.92 0.16
CA SER A 493 20.99 -10.78 -0.68
C SER A 493 20.29 -10.96 -2.03
N ASP A 494 20.03 -9.84 -2.71
CA ASP A 494 19.57 -9.85 -4.10
C ASP A 494 20.65 -10.36 -5.06
N TYR A 495 21.92 -10.31 -4.64
CA TYR A 495 23.09 -10.41 -5.52
C TYR A 495 23.82 -11.75 -5.36
N LEU A 496 24.16 -12.39 -6.49
CA LEU A 496 25.04 -13.56 -6.55
C LEU A 496 26.03 -13.46 -7.70
N TRP A 497 27.32 -13.52 -7.36
CA TRP A 497 28.40 -13.54 -8.34
C TRP A 497 28.71 -14.97 -8.79
N TYR A 498 28.84 -15.17 -10.10
CA TYR A 498 29.28 -16.39 -10.76
C TYR A 498 30.56 -16.08 -11.54
N ILE A 499 31.66 -16.73 -11.21
CA ILE A 499 32.98 -16.39 -11.75
C ILE A 499 33.60 -17.64 -12.37
N THR A 500 34.02 -17.56 -13.62
CA THR A 500 34.78 -18.62 -14.27
C THR A 500 35.91 -18.03 -15.12
N ARG A 501 36.85 -18.89 -15.52
CA ARG A 501 37.98 -18.51 -16.37
C ARG A 501 37.91 -19.22 -17.72
N ILE A 502 38.06 -18.43 -18.77
CA ILE A 502 38.04 -18.88 -20.15
C ILE A 502 39.44 -18.72 -20.72
N TYR A 503 40.02 -19.81 -21.23
CA TYR A 503 41.27 -19.74 -21.97
C TYR A 503 40.99 -19.53 -23.46
N VAL A 504 41.67 -18.57 -24.07
CA VAL A 504 41.57 -18.24 -25.49
C VAL A 504 42.94 -18.42 -26.14
N SER A 505 42.99 -19.25 -27.19
CA SER A 505 44.23 -19.53 -27.92
C SER A 505 44.51 -18.50 -29.01
N ASP A 506 45.74 -18.45 -29.51
CA ASP A 506 46.11 -17.64 -30.69
C ASP A 506 45.29 -18.02 -31.93
N GLU A 507 44.97 -19.30 -32.07
CA GLU A 507 44.18 -19.79 -33.19
C GLU A 507 42.73 -19.31 -33.15
N ASP A 508 42.16 -19.12 -31.96
CA ASP A 508 40.81 -18.57 -31.80
C ASP A 508 40.78 -17.09 -32.18
N VAL A 509 41.79 -16.32 -31.75
CA VAL A 509 41.91 -14.89 -32.09
C VAL A 509 42.07 -14.72 -33.60
N LEU A 510 42.97 -15.48 -34.23
CA LEU A 510 43.15 -15.47 -35.68
C LEU A 510 41.86 -15.87 -36.41
N HIS A 511 41.15 -16.88 -35.92
CA HIS A 511 39.86 -17.30 -36.49
C HIS A 511 38.82 -16.18 -36.48
N TRP A 512 38.73 -15.40 -35.39
CA TRP A 512 37.80 -14.27 -35.30
C TRP A 512 38.18 -13.14 -36.26
N GLU A 513 39.47 -12.83 -36.36
CA GLU A 513 40.01 -11.81 -37.28
C GLU A 513 39.78 -12.20 -38.75
N GLU A 514 40.11 -13.44 -39.14
CA GLU A 514 39.96 -13.94 -40.52
C GLU A 514 38.50 -13.98 -40.98
N ASN A 515 37.56 -14.31 -40.08
CA ASN A 515 36.14 -14.45 -40.40
C ASN A 515 35.32 -13.20 -40.09
N ALA A 516 35.95 -12.10 -39.66
CA ALA A 516 35.27 -10.89 -39.16
C ALA A 516 34.14 -11.20 -38.17
N SER A 517 34.35 -12.20 -37.32
CA SER A 517 33.36 -12.72 -36.38
C SER A 517 33.72 -12.31 -34.95
N ASN A 518 32.73 -12.27 -34.06
CA ASN A 518 32.96 -12.04 -32.64
C ASN A 518 32.35 -13.18 -31.84
N PRO A 519 33.05 -13.72 -30.83
CA PRO A 519 32.47 -14.71 -29.96
C PRO A 519 31.28 -14.12 -29.20
N SER A 520 30.35 -14.99 -28.79
CA SER A 520 29.19 -14.58 -28.00
C SER A 520 28.97 -15.53 -26.82
N LEU A 521 28.55 -14.96 -25.70
CA LEU A 521 28.01 -15.69 -24.57
C LEU A 521 26.51 -15.90 -24.81
N VAL A 522 26.10 -17.17 -24.74
CA VAL A 522 24.70 -17.57 -24.84
C VAL A 522 24.30 -18.20 -23.51
N ILE A 523 23.30 -17.62 -22.85
CA ILE A 523 22.65 -18.17 -21.65
C ILE A 523 21.24 -18.55 -22.07
N ASP A 524 20.89 -19.83 -21.97
CA ASP A 524 19.62 -20.34 -22.47
C ASP A 524 18.41 -19.68 -21.80
N SER A 525 18.46 -19.50 -20.49
CA SER A 525 17.39 -18.86 -19.72
C SER A 525 17.90 -18.24 -18.42
N MET A 526 17.43 -17.04 -18.11
CA MET A 526 17.76 -16.36 -16.86
C MET A 526 16.62 -15.49 -16.33
N ARG A 527 16.63 -15.27 -15.01
CA ARG A 527 15.84 -14.24 -14.32
C ARG A 527 16.55 -13.77 -13.04
N ASP A 528 16.26 -12.58 -12.51
CA ASP A 528 15.43 -11.51 -13.08
C ASP A 528 16.29 -10.52 -13.87
N LEU A 529 17.54 -10.35 -13.45
CA LEU A 529 18.56 -9.52 -14.08
C LEU A 529 19.90 -10.25 -14.08
N VAL A 530 20.67 -10.05 -15.15
CA VAL A 530 22.09 -10.44 -15.20
C VAL A 530 22.94 -9.28 -15.71
N ARG A 531 24.10 -9.07 -15.07
CA ARG A 531 25.17 -8.21 -15.57
C ARG A 531 26.38 -9.04 -15.92
N ILE A 532 26.97 -8.76 -17.07
CA ILE A 532 28.02 -9.60 -17.66
C ILE A 532 29.29 -8.78 -17.73
N PHE A 533 30.35 -9.28 -17.10
CA PHE A 533 31.67 -8.66 -17.08
C PHE A 533 32.71 -9.58 -17.70
N ILE A 534 33.63 -8.98 -18.45
CA ILE A 534 34.84 -9.63 -18.95
C ILE A 534 36.05 -8.86 -18.45
N ASN A 535 36.96 -9.53 -17.76
CA ASN A 535 38.19 -8.94 -17.22
C ASN A 535 37.92 -7.65 -16.41
N GLY A 536 36.87 -7.67 -15.58
CA GLY A 536 36.47 -6.54 -14.74
C GLY A 536 35.67 -5.43 -15.45
N LYS A 537 35.41 -5.52 -16.76
CA LYS A 537 34.62 -4.51 -17.50
C LYS A 537 33.21 -5.01 -17.76
N LEU A 538 32.20 -4.19 -17.44
CA LEU A 538 30.80 -4.46 -17.81
C LEU A 538 30.65 -4.39 -19.33
N ILE A 539 30.17 -5.48 -19.94
CA ILE A 539 30.00 -5.59 -21.40
C ILE A 539 28.53 -5.70 -21.82
N GLY A 540 27.63 -6.01 -20.89
CA GLY A 540 26.20 -6.12 -21.18
C GLY A 540 25.37 -6.47 -19.97
N SER A 541 24.06 -6.36 -20.14
CA SER A 541 23.06 -6.72 -19.14
C SER A 541 21.79 -7.19 -19.83
N ALA A 542 21.03 -8.05 -19.16
CA ALA A 542 19.70 -8.45 -19.61
C ALA A 542 18.75 -8.53 -18.42
N ARG A 543 17.47 -8.23 -18.66
CA ARG A 543 16.36 -8.31 -17.70
C ARG A 543 15.22 -9.11 -18.32
N GLY A 544 14.57 -9.95 -17.53
CA GLY A 544 13.35 -10.63 -17.95
C GLY A 544 12.98 -11.79 -17.03
N ASP A 545 11.85 -12.41 -17.34
CA ASP A 545 11.38 -13.63 -16.67
C ASP A 545 11.71 -14.84 -17.57
N TRP A 546 12.70 -15.63 -17.14
CA TRP A 546 13.21 -16.82 -17.84
C TRP A 546 13.53 -16.59 -19.33
N VAL A 547 14.29 -15.53 -19.63
CA VAL A 547 14.62 -15.12 -21.01
C VAL A 547 16.02 -15.57 -21.44
N LYS A 548 16.18 -15.84 -22.73
CA LYS A 548 17.47 -16.15 -23.36
C LYS A 548 18.33 -14.89 -23.50
N VAL A 549 19.63 -15.01 -23.21
CA VAL A 549 20.61 -13.93 -23.38
C VAL A 549 21.63 -14.32 -24.43
N VAL A 550 21.89 -13.41 -25.38
CA VAL A 550 22.97 -13.53 -26.36
C VAL A 550 23.78 -12.23 -26.30
N GLN A 551 24.98 -12.31 -25.76
CA GLN A 551 25.85 -11.16 -25.53
C GLN A 551 27.17 -11.34 -26.29
N LYS A 552 27.49 -10.40 -27.19
CA LYS A 552 28.81 -10.39 -27.84
C LYS A 552 29.89 -10.12 -26.79
N VAL A 553 31.01 -10.86 -26.86
CA VAL A 553 32.11 -10.75 -25.92
C VAL A 553 33.42 -10.45 -26.65
N GLN A 554 34.36 -9.80 -25.96
CA GLN A 554 35.70 -9.51 -26.46
C GLN A 554 36.71 -10.11 -25.50
N PHE A 555 37.28 -11.25 -25.87
CA PHE A 555 38.34 -11.88 -25.11
C PHE A 555 39.72 -11.42 -25.58
N LYS A 556 40.69 -11.47 -24.67
CA LYS A 556 42.12 -11.32 -24.98
C LYS A 556 42.75 -12.71 -25.12
N GLN A 557 43.86 -12.81 -25.83
CA GLN A 557 44.68 -14.02 -25.83
C GLN A 557 45.04 -14.41 -24.37
N GLY A 558 44.97 -15.70 -24.05
CA GLY A 558 45.23 -16.24 -22.72
C GLY A 558 43.99 -16.37 -21.83
N TYR A 559 44.17 -16.27 -20.52
CA TYR A 559 43.08 -16.41 -19.55
C TYR A 559 42.27 -15.13 -19.42
N ASN A 560 40.95 -15.27 -19.47
CA ASN A 560 39.98 -14.20 -19.27
C ASN A 560 39.04 -14.56 -18.14
N ASP A 561 38.74 -13.60 -17.28
CA ASP A 561 37.73 -13.75 -16.24
C ASP A 561 36.35 -13.39 -16.84
N LEU A 562 35.43 -14.36 -16.81
CA LEU A 562 34.01 -14.16 -17.09
C LEU A 562 33.27 -14.09 -15.76
N VAL A 563 32.64 -12.96 -15.48
CA VAL A 563 31.86 -12.76 -14.26
C VAL A 563 30.41 -12.44 -14.63
N LEU A 564 29.48 -13.19 -14.07
CA LEU A 564 28.04 -12.92 -14.15
C LEU A 564 27.55 -12.51 -12.76
N LEU A 565 26.93 -11.35 -12.66
CA LEU A 565 26.18 -10.95 -11.48
C LEU A 565 24.70 -11.22 -11.75
N SER A 566 24.15 -12.24 -11.09
CA SER A 566 22.73 -12.54 -11.11
C SER A 566 22.03 -11.79 -10.00
N GLU A 567 20.85 -11.24 -10.29
CA GLU A 567 20.08 -10.48 -9.33
C GLU A 567 18.61 -10.90 -9.30
N THR A 568 18.05 -10.93 -8.09
CA THR A 568 16.61 -11.07 -7.87
C THR A 568 15.99 -9.70 -7.57
N VAL A 569 14.75 -9.47 -8.01
CA VAL A 569 14.00 -8.25 -7.70
C VAL A 569 12.72 -8.65 -6.98
N GLY A 570 12.89 -9.32 -5.84
CA GLY A 570 11.83 -10.04 -5.14
C GLY A 570 11.42 -11.34 -5.83
N LEU A 571 10.84 -12.25 -5.07
CA LEU A 571 10.55 -13.63 -5.50
C LEU A 571 9.11 -13.80 -5.94
N GLN A 572 8.89 -14.79 -6.83
CA GLN A 572 7.58 -15.17 -7.34
C GLN A 572 6.58 -15.40 -6.21
N ASN A 573 5.44 -14.74 -6.30
CA ASN A 573 4.47 -14.62 -5.21
C ASN A 573 3.12 -15.27 -5.50
N TYR A 574 2.89 -15.70 -6.75
CA TYR A 574 1.61 -16.23 -7.22
C TYR A 574 1.81 -17.35 -8.23
N GLY A 575 0.97 -18.39 -8.13
CA GLY A 575 1.02 -19.58 -8.99
C GLY A 575 1.12 -20.89 -8.21
N ALA A 576 1.01 -22.01 -8.93
CA ALA A 576 1.30 -23.33 -8.40
C ALA A 576 2.82 -23.61 -8.44
N PHE A 577 3.30 -24.50 -7.56
CA PHE A 577 4.71 -24.92 -7.52
C PHE A 577 5.71 -23.77 -7.31
N LEU A 578 5.36 -22.77 -6.50
CA LEU A 578 6.21 -21.60 -6.21
C LEU A 578 7.62 -22.00 -5.76
N GLU A 579 7.74 -23.10 -5.01
CA GLU A 579 9.03 -23.59 -4.54
C GLU A 579 10.00 -23.98 -5.66
N LYS A 580 9.46 -24.31 -6.85
CA LYS A 580 10.22 -24.80 -8.01
C LYS A 580 10.65 -23.72 -8.99
N ASP A 581 10.10 -22.52 -8.88
CA ASP A 581 10.42 -21.42 -9.80
C ASP A 581 11.93 -21.13 -9.75
N GLY A 582 12.46 -20.79 -8.57
CA GLY A 582 13.89 -20.50 -8.39
C GLY A 582 14.30 -19.15 -8.99
N ALA A 583 15.60 -18.89 -9.06
CA ALA A 583 16.18 -17.71 -9.69
C ALA A 583 17.58 -17.98 -10.25
N GLY A 584 18.12 -17.00 -11.00
CA GLY A 584 19.42 -17.11 -11.64
C GLY A 584 19.31 -17.72 -13.03
N PHE A 585 20.01 -18.83 -13.26
CA PHE A 585 20.18 -19.42 -14.59
C PHE A 585 19.54 -20.79 -14.70
N GLN A 586 18.92 -21.07 -15.85
CA GLN A 586 18.43 -22.38 -16.26
C GLN A 586 18.96 -22.74 -17.66
N GLY A 587 19.14 -24.04 -17.92
CA GLY A 587 19.68 -24.52 -19.19
C GLY A 587 21.20 -24.41 -19.29
N GLN A 588 21.70 -24.24 -20.52
CA GLN A 588 23.13 -24.21 -20.80
C GLN A 588 23.68 -22.78 -20.85
N ILE A 589 24.94 -22.65 -20.47
CA ILE A 589 25.78 -21.48 -20.75
C ILE A 589 26.86 -21.90 -21.74
N THR A 590 26.86 -21.26 -22.91
CA THR A 590 27.70 -21.64 -24.06
C THR A 590 28.41 -20.42 -24.63
N LEU A 591 29.66 -20.60 -25.04
CA LEU A 591 30.42 -19.62 -25.80
C LEU A 591 30.44 -20.04 -27.27
N THR A 592 29.93 -19.19 -28.15
CA THR A 592 29.82 -19.48 -29.58
C THR A 592 30.91 -18.79 -30.39
N GLY A 593 31.22 -19.35 -31.56
CA GLY A 593 32.13 -18.72 -32.53
C GLY A 593 33.62 -19.01 -32.29
N PHE A 594 33.97 -19.97 -31.43
CA PHE A 594 35.34 -20.46 -31.29
C PHE A 594 35.72 -21.35 -32.48
N LYS A 595 37.02 -21.44 -32.79
CA LYS A 595 37.52 -22.16 -33.98
C LYS A 595 37.07 -23.62 -34.03
N ASN A 596 37.08 -24.29 -32.88
CA ASN A 596 36.74 -25.70 -32.75
C ASN A 596 35.24 -25.95 -32.45
N GLY A 597 34.38 -24.96 -32.72
CA GLY A 597 32.95 -25.00 -32.44
C GLY A 597 32.58 -24.41 -31.08
N ASP A 598 31.30 -24.48 -30.75
CA ASP A 598 30.76 -23.89 -29.53
C ASP A 598 31.27 -24.60 -28.27
N VAL A 599 31.65 -23.81 -27.25
CA VAL A 599 32.20 -24.30 -25.98
C VAL A 599 31.13 -24.21 -24.90
N ASN A 600 30.63 -25.35 -24.44
CA ASN A 600 29.70 -25.39 -23.31
C ASN A 600 30.46 -25.27 -21.98
N ILE A 601 30.19 -24.19 -21.24
CA ILE A 601 30.84 -23.87 -19.96
C ILE A 601 29.94 -24.14 -18.73
N THR A 602 28.78 -24.75 -18.94
CA THR A 602 27.81 -25.06 -17.88
C THR A 602 28.42 -25.93 -16.78
N HIS A 603 29.30 -26.87 -17.14
CA HIS A 603 29.94 -27.81 -16.21
C HIS A 603 31.39 -27.44 -15.86
N SER A 604 31.84 -26.24 -16.23
CA SER A 604 33.14 -25.70 -15.83
C SER A 604 33.19 -25.42 -14.32
N PRO A 605 34.38 -25.25 -13.73
CA PRO A 605 34.50 -24.70 -12.38
C PRO A 605 33.97 -23.26 -12.33
N TRP A 606 32.98 -23.01 -11.47
CA TRP A 606 32.41 -21.70 -11.17
C TRP A 606 32.67 -21.37 -9.71
N THR A 607 33.18 -20.17 -9.45
CA THR A 607 33.34 -19.61 -8.10
C THR A 607 32.18 -18.68 -7.78
N TYR A 608 31.64 -18.81 -6.58
CA TYR A 608 30.44 -18.13 -6.12
C TYR A 608 30.78 -17.18 -4.97
N GLN A 609 30.20 -15.97 -4.99
CA GLN A 609 30.22 -15.03 -3.88
C GLN A 609 28.78 -14.54 -3.65
N VAL A 610 28.25 -14.77 -2.45
CA VAL A 610 26.92 -14.28 -2.06
C VAL A 610 27.03 -12.82 -1.66
N GLY A 611 26.15 -11.99 -2.21
CA GLY A 611 26.00 -10.59 -1.85
C GLY A 611 27.15 -9.68 -2.25
N LEU A 612 27.04 -8.45 -1.76
CA LEU A 612 27.99 -7.37 -1.96
C LEU A 612 28.87 -7.21 -0.72
N LYS A 613 30.11 -6.80 -0.92
CA LYS A 613 31.06 -6.50 0.15
C LYS A 613 30.50 -5.43 1.08
N GLY A 614 29.85 -4.39 0.54
CA GLY A 614 29.24 -3.35 1.36
C GLY A 614 28.08 -3.85 2.24
N GLU A 615 27.32 -4.86 1.80
CA GLU A 615 26.31 -5.51 2.63
C GLU A 615 26.96 -6.25 3.81
N PHE A 616 28.03 -7.00 3.56
CA PHE A 616 28.76 -7.75 4.58
C PHE A 616 29.46 -6.85 5.60
N LEU A 617 30.08 -5.77 5.14
CA LEU A 617 30.68 -4.75 6.01
C LEU A 617 29.63 -3.99 6.82
N LYS A 618 28.36 -4.04 6.37
CA LYS A 618 27.23 -3.27 6.90
C LYS A 618 27.52 -1.77 6.80
N LEU A 619 27.89 -1.30 5.61
CA LEU A 619 28.24 0.10 5.37
C LEU A 619 27.11 1.10 5.72
N TYR A 620 25.87 0.61 5.77
CA TYR A 620 24.67 1.35 6.19
C TYR A 620 24.47 1.46 7.71
N ALA A 621 25.25 0.76 8.54
CA ALA A 621 25.11 0.80 9.99
C ALA A 621 25.49 2.19 10.56
N THR A 622 24.83 2.60 11.64
CA THR A 622 25.05 3.91 12.28
C THR A 622 26.30 3.96 13.17
N GLU A 623 26.81 2.81 13.61
CA GLU A 623 28.06 2.72 14.35
C GLU A 623 29.25 2.81 13.38
N ASP A 624 30.02 3.89 13.46
CA ASP A 624 31.23 4.08 12.65
C ASP A 624 32.28 3.00 12.97
N LYS A 625 32.35 1.98 12.13
CA LYS A 625 33.53 1.11 12.05
C LYS A 625 34.66 1.92 11.43
N LYS A 626 35.48 2.55 12.29
CA LYS A 626 36.76 3.18 11.92
C LYS A 626 37.56 2.19 11.05
N SER A 627 37.70 2.48 9.75
CA SER A 627 38.35 1.67 8.69
C SER A 627 37.42 0.90 7.72
N SER A 628 36.37 1.52 7.18
CA SER A 628 35.50 0.92 6.15
C SER A 628 35.94 1.15 4.69
N GLY A 629 37.06 1.84 4.44
CA GLY A 629 37.60 2.06 3.09
C GLY A 629 36.86 3.11 2.26
N TRP A 630 36.02 3.94 2.90
CA TRP A 630 35.42 5.12 2.27
C TRP A 630 36.48 6.13 1.85
N THR A 631 36.25 6.78 0.72
CA THR A 631 37.01 7.94 0.23
C THR A 631 36.05 9.09 -0.02
N ASP A 632 36.54 10.33 0.09
CA ASP A 632 35.74 11.50 -0.27
C ASP A 632 35.38 11.45 -1.77
N LEU A 633 34.16 11.85 -2.10
CA LEU A 633 33.67 12.02 -3.46
C LEU A 633 33.54 13.52 -3.73
N THR A 634 34.26 14.00 -4.73
CA THR A 634 34.25 15.40 -5.15
C THR A 634 33.40 15.59 -6.40
N ASP A 635 32.94 16.81 -6.67
CA ASP A 635 32.15 17.13 -7.87
C ASP A 635 32.92 16.90 -9.19
N GLU A 636 34.25 16.77 -9.12
CA GLU A 636 35.10 16.43 -10.28
C GLU A 636 35.15 14.92 -10.56
N ASP A 637 34.79 14.09 -9.59
CA ASP A 637 34.76 12.64 -9.74
C ASP A 637 33.54 12.22 -10.57
N VAL A 638 33.75 11.32 -11.53
CA VAL A 638 32.64 10.74 -12.31
C VAL A 638 32.00 9.62 -11.47
N PRO A 639 30.74 9.77 -11.01
CA PRO A 639 30.06 8.71 -10.28
C PRO A 639 30.03 7.43 -11.11
N SER A 640 30.33 6.29 -10.48
CA SER A 640 30.52 5.03 -11.20
C SER A 640 29.53 3.97 -10.74
N ALA A 641 29.11 3.10 -11.67
CA ALA A 641 28.25 1.94 -11.39
C ALA A 641 28.88 1.00 -10.36
N LEU A 642 28.07 0.26 -9.58
CA LEU A 642 28.54 -0.58 -8.47
C LEU A 642 29.39 0.23 -7.47
N SER A 643 28.77 1.24 -6.85
CA SER A 643 29.41 2.05 -5.82
C SER A 643 28.45 2.30 -4.68
N TRP A 644 28.99 2.36 -3.47
CA TRP A 644 28.26 2.82 -2.30
C TRP A 644 28.52 4.30 -2.12
N TYR A 645 27.48 5.05 -1.76
CA TYR A 645 27.58 6.46 -1.38
C TYR A 645 27.06 6.67 0.04
N LYS A 646 27.70 7.60 0.74
CA LYS A 646 27.32 8.01 2.11
C LYS A 646 27.32 9.54 2.20
N THR A 647 26.29 10.09 2.83
CA THR A 647 26.20 11.51 3.22
C THR A 647 25.36 11.65 4.49
N TYR A 648 25.17 12.89 4.94
CA TYR A 648 24.31 13.24 6.04
C TYR A 648 23.30 14.31 5.60
N PHE A 649 22.12 14.33 6.22
CA PHE A 649 21.11 15.35 5.96
C PHE A 649 20.30 15.72 7.22
N ASP A 650 19.79 16.94 7.22
CA ASP A 650 18.88 17.43 8.26
C ASP A 650 17.43 17.07 7.94
N SER A 651 16.65 16.73 8.96
CA SER A 651 15.22 16.48 8.76
C SER A 651 14.53 17.80 8.37
N PRO A 652 13.65 17.81 7.35
CA PRO A 652 12.82 18.97 7.07
C PRO A 652 11.92 19.29 8.27
N GLY A 653 11.54 20.57 8.39
CA GLY A 653 10.61 21.01 9.43
C GLY A 653 9.21 20.40 9.29
N GLY A 654 8.32 20.75 10.22
CA GLY A 654 6.90 20.39 10.14
C GLY A 654 6.57 18.93 10.46
N LYS A 655 5.38 18.49 10.03
CA LYS A 655 4.84 17.14 10.26
C LYS A 655 4.56 16.36 8.98
N ASP A 656 4.72 17.01 7.82
CA ASP A 656 4.39 16.45 6.52
C ASP A 656 5.26 15.22 6.20
N PRO A 657 4.77 14.19 5.52
CA PRO A 657 5.59 13.05 5.13
C PRO A 657 6.87 13.44 4.39
N VAL A 658 7.94 12.66 4.57
CA VAL A 658 9.27 12.92 3.99
C VAL A 658 9.58 11.89 2.92
N VAL A 659 10.17 12.36 1.82
CA VAL A 659 10.65 11.51 0.73
C VAL A 659 12.07 11.91 0.32
N LEU A 660 12.82 10.93 -0.18
CA LEU A 660 14.04 11.18 -0.95
C LEU A 660 13.71 11.14 -2.44
N ASP A 661 14.21 12.14 -3.16
CA ASP A 661 14.15 12.18 -4.62
C ASP A 661 15.42 11.56 -5.20
N PHE A 662 15.25 10.42 -5.87
CA PHE A 662 16.31 9.69 -6.55
C PHE A 662 16.20 9.80 -8.08
N SER A 663 15.61 10.87 -8.61
CA SER A 663 15.50 11.09 -10.06
C SER A 663 16.84 11.11 -10.80
N SER A 664 17.92 11.50 -10.11
CA SER A 664 19.29 11.53 -10.65
C SER A 664 20.02 10.18 -10.56
N MET A 665 19.39 9.18 -9.92
CA MET A 665 19.98 7.88 -9.65
C MET A 665 19.50 6.83 -10.65
N GLY A 666 20.10 5.64 -10.59
CA GLY A 666 19.81 4.55 -11.51
C GLY A 666 19.01 3.42 -10.86
N LYS A 667 19.70 2.41 -10.31
CA LYS A 667 19.11 1.26 -9.60
C LYS A 667 19.93 1.00 -8.35
N GLY A 668 19.26 0.59 -7.27
CA GLY A 668 19.97 0.17 -6.08
C GLY A 668 19.11 -0.01 -4.85
N GLU A 669 19.75 0.14 -3.70
CA GLU A 669 19.13 0.07 -2.38
C GLU A 669 19.56 1.25 -1.53
N ALA A 670 18.67 1.73 -0.65
CA ALA A 670 18.95 2.86 0.22
C ALA A 670 18.59 2.58 1.69
N TRP A 671 19.31 3.27 2.58
CA TRP A 671 19.16 3.24 4.03
C TRP A 671 19.20 4.64 4.61
N VAL A 672 18.34 4.89 5.59
CA VAL A 672 18.36 6.10 6.43
C VAL A 672 18.54 5.66 7.87
N ASN A 673 19.61 6.11 8.53
CA ASN A 673 19.96 5.73 9.91
C ASN A 673 19.97 4.21 10.12
N GLY A 674 20.47 3.46 9.13
CA GLY A 674 20.49 1.99 9.16
C GLY A 674 19.14 1.32 8.85
N HIS A 675 18.05 2.06 8.72
CA HIS A 675 16.77 1.53 8.27
C HIS A 675 16.74 1.43 6.74
N HIS A 676 16.57 0.22 6.24
CA HIS A 676 16.47 -0.03 4.81
C HIS A 676 15.12 0.47 4.26
N ILE A 677 15.15 1.56 3.49
CA ILE A 677 13.94 2.23 2.99
C ILE A 677 13.35 1.55 1.74
N GLY A 678 14.10 0.64 1.12
CA GLY A 678 13.67 -0.18 -0.01
C GLY A 678 14.65 -0.13 -1.18
N ARG A 679 14.27 -0.80 -2.27
CA ARG A 679 14.97 -0.71 -3.55
C ARG A 679 14.60 0.59 -4.26
N TYR A 680 15.47 1.13 -5.09
CA TYR A 680 15.13 2.20 -6.01
C TYR A 680 15.48 1.82 -7.44
N TRP A 681 14.69 2.29 -8.40
CA TRP A 681 14.96 2.08 -9.81
C TRP A 681 14.24 3.09 -10.70
N THR A 682 14.98 3.88 -11.47
CA THR A 682 14.45 4.92 -12.36
C THR A 682 14.05 4.40 -13.74
N LEU A 683 13.44 3.21 -13.81
CA LEU A 683 12.90 2.69 -15.07
C LEU A 683 11.72 3.50 -15.55
N VAL A 684 11.70 3.80 -16.84
CA VAL A 684 10.67 4.61 -17.48
C VAL A 684 9.50 3.76 -17.94
N ALA A 685 8.29 4.19 -17.60
CA ALA A 685 7.04 3.59 -18.07
C ALA A 685 6.85 3.78 -19.58
N PRO A 686 6.09 2.90 -20.26
CA PRO A 686 5.73 3.10 -21.67
C PRO A 686 5.13 4.49 -21.93
N LYS A 687 5.43 5.08 -23.10
CA LYS A 687 4.91 6.42 -23.48
C LYS A 687 3.41 6.43 -23.78
N ASP A 688 2.87 5.31 -24.23
CA ASP A 688 1.45 5.17 -24.61
C ASP A 688 0.66 4.43 -23.53
N GLY A 689 -0.67 4.57 -23.56
CA GLY A 689 -1.59 3.82 -22.68
C GLY A 689 -2.08 4.59 -21.46
N CYS A 690 -1.72 5.87 -21.33
CA CYS A 690 -2.31 6.79 -20.36
C CYS A 690 -3.31 7.70 -21.08
N GLN A 691 -4.52 7.80 -20.53
CA GLN A 691 -5.56 8.67 -21.06
C GLN A 691 -5.43 10.06 -20.44
N GLU A 692 -5.77 11.13 -21.17
CA GLU A 692 -5.81 12.49 -20.61
C GLU A 692 -6.88 12.62 -19.51
N THR A 693 -8.02 11.97 -19.70
CA THR A 693 -9.12 11.90 -18.73
C THR A 693 -9.59 10.46 -18.61
N CYS A 694 -9.69 9.95 -17.39
CA CYS A 694 -10.23 8.63 -17.11
C CYS A 694 -11.76 8.67 -17.02
N ASP A 695 -12.46 7.84 -17.80
CA ASP A 695 -13.91 7.68 -17.72
C ASP A 695 -14.29 6.63 -16.65
N TYR A 696 -15.03 7.04 -15.63
CA TYR A 696 -15.51 6.12 -14.58
C TYR A 696 -16.54 5.11 -15.09
N ARG A 697 -17.24 5.39 -16.19
CA ARG A 697 -18.40 4.61 -16.63
C ARG A 697 -17.97 3.28 -17.26
N GLY A 698 -18.75 2.24 -17.00
CA GLY A 698 -18.53 0.89 -17.50
C GLY A 698 -17.48 0.10 -16.71
N ALA A 699 -17.41 -1.20 -16.98
CA ALA A 699 -16.56 -2.12 -16.23
C ALA A 699 -15.08 -1.65 -16.19
N TYR A 700 -14.48 -1.74 -15.01
CA TYR A 700 -13.09 -1.39 -14.73
C TYR A 700 -12.17 -2.61 -14.83
N GLY A 701 -10.95 -2.36 -15.28
CA GLY A 701 -9.79 -3.23 -15.17
C GLY A 701 -8.53 -2.38 -15.03
N SER A 702 -7.42 -2.97 -14.57
CA SER A 702 -6.18 -2.24 -14.22
C SER A 702 -5.61 -1.39 -15.35
N GLU A 703 -5.84 -1.76 -16.61
CA GLU A 703 -5.34 -1.01 -17.77
C GLU A 703 -6.26 0.13 -18.22
N LYS A 704 -7.47 0.26 -17.64
CA LYS A 704 -8.49 1.22 -18.09
C LYS A 704 -8.01 2.65 -17.85
N CYS A 705 -7.41 2.90 -16.68
CA CYS A 705 -6.99 4.22 -16.27
C CYS A 705 -5.59 4.15 -15.67
N ASN A 706 -4.63 4.63 -16.45
CA ASN A 706 -3.22 4.63 -16.15
C ASN A 706 -2.67 6.06 -16.23
N THR A 707 -1.69 6.34 -15.41
CA THR A 707 -0.95 7.60 -15.38
C THR A 707 0.57 7.34 -15.45
N ASN A 708 1.37 8.42 -15.43
CA ASN A 708 2.84 8.38 -15.41
C ASN A 708 3.52 7.81 -16.68
N CYS A 709 2.84 7.82 -17.84
CA CYS A 709 3.44 7.36 -19.08
C CYS A 709 4.66 8.21 -19.49
N GLY A 710 5.73 7.55 -19.95
CA GLY A 710 6.94 8.21 -20.42
C GLY A 710 7.85 8.79 -19.33
N ASN A 711 7.49 8.61 -18.05
CA ASN A 711 8.28 9.05 -16.90
C ASN A 711 8.82 7.86 -16.09
N PRO A 712 9.84 8.03 -15.24
CA PRO A 712 10.28 7.00 -14.33
C PRO A 712 9.13 6.54 -13.41
N THR A 713 8.99 5.22 -13.22
CA THR A 713 7.88 4.61 -12.48
C THR A 713 7.85 5.08 -11.02
N GLN A 714 9.02 5.23 -10.38
CA GLN A 714 9.14 5.75 -9.02
C GLN A 714 10.44 6.55 -8.86
N ILE A 715 10.32 7.80 -8.42
CA ILE A 715 11.46 8.69 -8.10
C ILE A 715 11.47 9.14 -6.64
N TRP A 716 10.31 9.12 -5.98
CA TRP A 716 10.17 9.48 -4.57
C TRP A 716 10.12 8.22 -3.71
N TYR A 717 10.94 8.20 -2.68
CA TYR A 717 11.10 7.07 -1.78
C TYR A 717 10.78 7.51 -0.35
N HIS A 718 9.72 6.92 0.20
CA HIS A 718 9.21 7.25 1.53
C HIS A 718 10.26 7.03 2.62
N VAL A 719 10.49 8.07 3.42
CA VAL A 719 11.25 7.99 4.67
C VAL A 719 10.31 8.30 5.84
N PRO A 720 9.90 7.29 6.62
CA PRO A 720 9.07 7.52 7.80
C PRO A 720 9.70 8.53 8.73
N ARG A 721 8.92 9.52 9.16
CA ARG A 721 9.35 10.56 10.11
C ARG A 721 9.94 9.98 11.41
N SER A 722 9.46 8.80 11.84
CA SER A 722 9.97 8.14 13.05
C SER A 722 11.37 7.55 12.90
N TRP A 723 11.93 7.49 11.68
CA TRP A 723 13.31 7.08 11.44
C TRP A 723 14.29 8.26 11.39
N LEU A 724 13.78 9.49 11.46
CA LEU A 724 14.57 10.72 11.37
C LEU A 724 14.90 11.29 12.74
N GLN A 725 16.13 11.76 12.87
CA GLN A 725 16.60 12.69 13.90
C GLN A 725 16.49 14.13 13.38
N PRO A 726 16.50 15.15 14.26
CA PRO A 726 16.44 16.54 13.83
C PRO A 726 17.55 16.94 12.84
N SER A 727 18.78 16.46 13.06
CA SER A 727 19.96 16.70 12.23
C SER A 727 20.78 15.42 12.07
N ASP A 728 21.79 15.48 11.20
CA ASP A 728 22.83 14.44 11.07
C ASP A 728 22.29 13.03 10.75
N ASN A 729 21.21 12.96 9.95
CA ASN A 729 20.67 11.69 9.48
C ASN A 729 21.60 11.07 8.47
N LEU A 730 22.05 9.85 8.74
CA LEU A 730 22.92 9.10 7.84
C LEU A 730 22.10 8.58 6.64
N LEU A 731 22.47 9.01 5.43
CA LEU A 731 21.98 8.42 4.18
C LEU A 731 23.10 7.56 3.58
N VAL A 732 22.80 6.28 3.35
CA VAL A 732 23.68 5.36 2.61
C VAL A 732 22.88 4.75 1.46
N LEU A 733 23.48 4.69 0.28
CA LEU A 733 22.90 3.99 -0.86
C LEU A 733 23.95 3.13 -1.57
N PHE A 734 23.51 2.02 -2.12
CA PHE A 734 24.26 1.26 -3.11
C PHE A 734 23.70 1.60 -4.49
N GLU A 735 24.52 2.15 -5.39
CA GLU A 735 24.17 2.48 -6.78
C GLU A 735 24.79 1.48 -7.75
N GLU A 736 23.93 0.78 -8.47
CA GLU A 736 24.28 -0.37 -9.28
C GLU A 736 24.57 -0.02 -10.74
N THR A 737 23.86 0.96 -11.30
CA THR A 737 23.92 1.32 -12.74
C THR A 737 24.72 2.56 -13.03
N GLY A 738 24.89 3.45 -12.04
CA GLY A 738 25.46 4.78 -12.19
C GLY A 738 24.37 5.85 -12.08
N GLY A 739 24.63 6.86 -11.27
CA GLY A 739 23.73 7.96 -10.97
C GLY A 739 24.48 9.09 -10.25
N ASN A 740 23.93 10.30 -10.27
CA ASN A 740 24.57 11.46 -9.65
C ASN A 740 24.06 11.68 -8.22
N PRO A 741 24.83 11.32 -7.17
CA PRO A 741 24.38 11.45 -5.78
C PRO A 741 24.24 12.93 -5.34
N PHE A 742 24.98 13.86 -5.95
CA PHE A 742 24.95 15.28 -5.60
C PHE A 742 23.61 15.96 -5.91
N GLU A 743 22.77 15.34 -6.75
CA GLU A 743 21.43 15.84 -7.10
C GLU A 743 20.31 15.22 -6.23
N ILE A 744 20.64 14.29 -5.33
CA ILE A 744 19.68 13.72 -4.39
C ILE A 744 19.15 14.83 -3.49
N SER A 745 17.84 14.83 -3.26
CA SER A 745 17.19 15.82 -2.40
C SER A 745 16.18 15.21 -1.44
N VAL A 746 16.04 15.88 -0.29
CA VAL A 746 15.02 15.58 0.71
C VAL A 746 13.85 16.51 0.49
N LYS A 747 12.65 15.95 0.32
CA LYS A 747 11.41 16.69 0.06
C LYS A 747 10.32 16.28 1.04
N THR A 748 9.29 17.11 1.15
CA THR A 748 8.08 16.83 1.91
C THR A 748 6.88 16.72 0.98
N VAL A 749 5.95 15.82 1.32
CA VAL A 749 4.68 15.65 0.60
C VAL A 749 3.59 16.37 1.38
N SER A 750 2.95 17.36 0.77
CA SER A 750 1.90 18.15 1.45
C SER A 750 0.71 18.40 0.53
N VAL A 751 -0.46 18.65 1.13
CA VAL A 751 -1.65 19.10 0.38
C VAL A 751 -1.67 20.62 0.38
N LYS A 752 -1.36 21.22 -0.77
CA LYS A 752 -1.34 22.68 -0.93
C LYS A 752 -2.59 23.26 -1.55
N THR A 753 -3.27 22.51 -2.41
CA THR A 753 -4.49 22.98 -3.08
C THR A 753 -5.65 22.05 -2.77
N VAL A 754 -6.77 22.63 -2.36
CA VAL A 754 -8.04 21.93 -2.18
C VAL A 754 -9.10 22.55 -3.07
N CYS A 755 -9.97 21.72 -3.62
CA CYS A 755 -11.01 22.15 -4.55
C CYS A 755 -12.36 21.57 -4.19
N GLY A 756 -13.41 22.36 -4.36
CA GLY A 756 -14.80 21.92 -4.25
C GLY A 756 -15.50 22.03 -5.60
N HIS A 757 -16.33 21.05 -5.94
CA HIS A 757 -17.15 21.07 -7.15
C HIS A 757 -18.51 20.43 -6.87
N MET A 758 -19.57 21.23 -6.78
CA MET A 758 -20.88 20.78 -6.29
C MET A 758 -22.03 21.48 -7.02
N SER A 759 -23.00 20.71 -7.51
CA SER A 759 -24.17 21.25 -8.24
C SER A 759 -25.42 21.36 -7.36
N GLU A 760 -26.33 22.27 -7.69
CA GLU A 760 -27.61 22.47 -6.96
C GLU A 760 -28.51 21.22 -6.96
N ASP A 761 -28.33 20.31 -7.92
CA ASP A 761 -29.09 19.06 -8.04
C ASP A 761 -28.44 17.88 -7.28
N TYR A 762 -27.36 18.13 -6.52
CA TYR A 762 -26.78 17.17 -5.60
C TYR A 762 -27.61 17.07 -4.32
N TYR A 763 -27.38 16.01 -3.56
CA TYR A 763 -28.10 15.74 -2.32
C TYR A 763 -27.42 16.45 -1.13
N PRO A 764 -28.17 16.73 -0.06
CA PRO A 764 -27.57 17.23 1.17
C PRO A 764 -26.52 16.25 1.72
N PRO A 765 -25.48 16.74 2.42
CA PRO A 765 -24.50 15.90 3.09
C PRO A 765 -25.16 14.81 3.95
N VAL A 766 -24.60 13.59 3.92
CA VAL A 766 -25.21 12.43 4.61
C VAL A 766 -25.24 12.62 6.13
N ASP A 767 -24.28 13.35 6.71
CA ASP A 767 -24.25 13.70 8.14
C ASP A 767 -25.47 14.52 8.59
N MET A 768 -26.14 15.23 7.67
CA MET A 768 -27.34 16.03 7.97
C MET A 768 -28.63 15.20 8.07
N TRP A 769 -28.62 13.92 7.69
CA TRP A 769 -29.79 13.03 7.77
C TRP A 769 -30.27 12.78 9.21
N ALA A 770 -29.44 13.06 10.21
CA ALA A 770 -29.83 13.00 11.61
C ALA A 770 -30.79 14.13 12.03
N GLN A 771 -30.98 15.17 11.22
CA GLN A 771 -31.81 16.32 11.57
C GLN A 771 -33.27 16.19 11.13
N PRO A 772 -34.25 16.69 11.92
CA PRO A 772 -35.63 16.82 11.48
C PRO A 772 -35.71 17.80 10.30
N ASN A 773 -36.35 17.38 9.19
CA ASN A 773 -36.48 18.10 7.91
C ASN A 773 -35.27 18.07 6.95
N TYR A 774 -34.42 17.02 7.01
CA TYR A 774 -33.34 16.82 6.03
C TYR A 774 -33.78 16.94 4.55
N SER A 775 -35.03 16.59 4.23
CA SER A 775 -35.59 16.69 2.87
C SER A 775 -35.64 18.11 2.28
N ASN A 776 -35.56 19.15 3.12
CA ASN A 776 -35.57 20.55 2.69
C ASN A 776 -34.16 21.16 2.59
N MET A 777 -33.12 20.41 2.98
CA MET A 777 -31.75 20.89 2.99
C MET A 777 -31.16 20.95 1.58
N LYS A 778 -30.06 21.68 1.44
CA LYS A 778 -29.39 21.95 0.17
C LYS A 778 -27.99 21.34 0.16
N PRO A 779 -27.41 21.04 -1.02
CA PRO A 779 -26.03 20.58 -1.12
C PRO A 779 -25.04 21.62 -0.58
N VAL A 780 -23.92 21.16 -0.05
CA VAL A 780 -22.92 21.99 0.63
C VAL A 780 -21.52 21.66 0.12
N VAL A 781 -20.76 22.67 -0.27
CA VAL A 781 -19.30 22.51 -0.47
C VAL A 781 -18.63 22.58 0.90
N GLN A 782 -17.84 21.56 1.22
CA GLN A 782 -16.93 21.56 2.36
C GLN A 782 -15.49 21.63 1.83
N LEU A 783 -14.72 22.59 2.36
CA LEU A 783 -13.27 22.68 2.15
C LEU A 783 -12.57 22.50 3.50
N GLN A 784 -11.52 21.70 3.50
CA GLN A 784 -10.77 21.28 4.67
C GLN A 784 -9.29 21.15 4.28
N CYS A 785 -8.42 21.94 4.89
CA CYS A 785 -6.98 21.71 4.79
C CYS A 785 -6.55 20.60 5.76
N GLU A 786 -5.37 20.03 5.51
CA GLU A 786 -4.73 19.07 6.43
C GLU A 786 -4.54 19.66 7.84
N ASP A 787 -4.38 18.78 8.82
CA ASP A 787 -4.19 19.20 10.20
C ASP A 787 -2.96 20.09 10.36
N GLY A 788 -3.13 21.22 11.05
CA GLY A 788 -2.09 22.25 11.18
C GLY A 788 -2.05 23.26 10.04
N TYR A 789 -2.82 23.06 8.97
CA TYR A 789 -2.96 24.02 7.87
C TYR A 789 -4.25 24.84 7.97
N LYS A 790 -4.27 25.99 7.31
CA LYS A 790 -5.45 26.85 7.13
C LYS A 790 -5.56 27.31 5.69
N ILE A 791 -6.78 27.59 5.27
CA ILE A 791 -7.08 28.16 3.95
C ILE A 791 -6.47 29.57 3.92
N GLU A 792 -5.47 29.76 3.05
CA GLU A 792 -4.79 31.04 2.84
C GLU A 792 -5.62 31.96 1.96
N SER A 793 -6.05 31.44 0.81
CA SER A 793 -6.72 32.20 -0.23
C SER A 793 -7.72 31.34 -0.99
N ILE A 794 -8.76 32.00 -1.51
CA ILE A 794 -9.62 31.44 -2.55
C ILE A 794 -9.12 31.93 -3.92
N ASP A 795 -8.41 31.06 -4.64
CA ASP A 795 -7.76 31.41 -5.91
C ASP A 795 -8.75 31.43 -7.07
N PHE A 796 -9.83 30.66 -6.98
CA PHE A 796 -10.92 30.65 -7.95
C PHE A 796 -12.24 30.29 -7.27
N ALA A 797 -13.32 30.94 -7.67
CA ALA A 797 -14.67 30.57 -7.29
C ALA A 797 -15.65 30.92 -8.40
N SER A 798 -16.57 30.01 -8.72
CA SER A 798 -17.64 30.29 -9.67
C SER A 798 -18.89 29.49 -9.33
N TYR A 799 -19.96 30.21 -8.96
CA TYR A 799 -21.32 29.69 -8.91
C TYR A 799 -22.06 30.02 -10.21
N GLY A 800 -22.42 29.00 -10.99
CA GLY A 800 -23.04 29.17 -12.31
C GLY A 800 -22.80 27.94 -13.17
N THR A 801 -22.16 28.09 -14.33
CA THR A 801 -21.82 26.96 -15.22
C THR A 801 -20.31 26.80 -15.41
N PRO A 802 -19.50 26.68 -14.34
CA PRO A 802 -18.04 26.54 -14.44
C PRO A 802 -17.65 25.31 -15.27
N GLN A 803 -16.43 25.34 -15.81
CA GLN A 803 -15.86 24.25 -16.61
C GLN A 803 -14.48 23.87 -16.08
N GLY A 804 -14.01 22.67 -16.41
CA GLY A 804 -12.69 22.16 -16.06
C GLY A 804 -12.65 21.36 -14.75
N SER A 805 -11.44 21.11 -14.26
CA SER A 805 -11.15 20.34 -13.05
C SER A 805 -10.31 21.17 -12.08
N CYS A 806 -10.02 20.65 -10.88
CA CYS A 806 -9.40 21.38 -9.76
C CYS A 806 -8.23 22.32 -10.13
N GLN A 807 -7.33 21.90 -11.02
CA GLN A 807 -6.18 22.71 -11.43
C GLN A 807 -6.44 23.64 -12.64
N ALA A 808 -7.55 23.44 -13.35
CA ALA A 808 -7.87 24.09 -14.62
C ALA A 808 -9.33 24.59 -14.67
N PHE A 809 -9.88 25.03 -13.53
CA PHE A 809 -11.21 25.62 -13.50
C PHE A 809 -11.27 26.93 -14.31
N SER A 810 -12.41 27.13 -14.97
CA SER A 810 -12.71 28.36 -15.69
C SER A 810 -14.18 28.75 -15.48
N THR A 811 -14.44 30.06 -15.54
CA THR A 811 -15.81 30.58 -15.53
C THR A 811 -16.52 30.19 -16.81
N GLY A 812 -17.76 29.72 -16.71
CA GLY A 812 -18.61 29.56 -17.89
C GLY A 812 -19.41 30.82 -18.22
N ASN A 813 -20.34 30.67 -19.17
CA ASN A 813 -21.20 31.76 -19.64
C ASN A 813 -22.16 32.30 -18.55
N CYS A 814 -22.45 31.50 -17.52
CA CYS A 814 -23.17 31.92 -16.34
C CYS A 814 -22.24 31.89 -15.11
N HIS A 815 -22.20 33.00 -14.37
CA HIS A 815 -21.38 33.14 -13.17
C HIS A 815 -21.91 34.25 -12.25
N ALA A 816 -22.02 33.99 -10.95
CA ALA A 816 -22.32 34.99 -9.94
C ALA A 816 -21.04 35.74 -9.51
N THR A 817 -20.95 37.03 -9.80
CA THR A 817 -19.74 37.86 -9.59
C THR A 817 -19.30 38.01 -8.14
N ASN A 818 -20.19 37.71 -7.18
CA ASN A 818 -19.90 37.72 -5.74
C ASN A 818 -19.34 36.39 -5.21
N SER A 819 -19.20 35.35 -6.05
CA SER A 819 -18.78 34.00 -5.64
C SER A 819 -17.49 34.02 -4.81
N SER A 820 -16.42 34.62 -5.33
CA SER A 820 -15.13 34.68 -4.63
C SER A 820 -15.20 35.45 -3.32
N ALA A 821 -15.91 36.58 -3.29
CA ALA A 821 -16.03 37.41 -2.09
C ALA A 821 -16.75 36.69 -0.95
N ILE A 822 -17.81 35.93 -1.26
CA ILE A 822 -18.53 35.11 -0.29
C ILE A 822 -17.62 34.03 0.29
N LEU A 823 -16.96 33.26 -0.57
CA LEU A 823 -16.09 32.17 -0.13
C LEU A 823 -14.91 32.67 0.69
N SER A 824 -14.25 33.74 0.24
CA SER A 824 -13.09 34.33 0.93
C SER A 824 -13.47 34.71 2.36
N LYS A 825 -14.61 35.41 2.51
CA LYS A 825 -15.13 35.81 3.83
C LYS A 825 -15.43 34.63 4.76
N VAL A 826 -15.87 33.49 4.21
CA VAL A 826 -16.28 32.34 5.02
C VAL A 826 -15.11 31.39 5.32
N CYS A 827 -14.17 31.22 4.39
CA CYS A 827 -13.14 30.18 4.43
C CYS A 827 -11.75 30.67 4.83
N GLU A 828 -11.32 31.86 4.39
CA GLU A 828 -9.95 32.31 4.60
C GLU A 828 -9.61 32.44 6.10
N GLY A 829 -8.41 31.99 6.45
CA GLY A 829 -7.91 31.96 7.82
C GLY A 829 -8.42 30.79 8.67
N LYS A 830 -9.35 29.96 8.17
CA LYS A 830 -9.87 28.78 8.87
C LYS A 830 -9.23 27.51 8.32
N ASN A 831 -9.13 26.48 9.15
CA ASN A 831 -8.75 25.13 8.71
C ASN A 831 -9.84 24.49 7.83
N SER A 832 -11.11 24.84 8.07
CA SER A 832 -12.23 24.38 7.25
C SER A 832 -13.42 25.33 7.19
N CYS A 833 -14.25 25.13 6.16
CA CYS A 833 -15.49 25.85 5.95
C CYS A 833 -16.54 24.99 5.24
N LYS A 834 -17.81 25.31 5.47
CA LYS A 834 -18.99 24.70 4.83
C LYS A 834 -19.87 25.80 4.25
N ILE A 835 -20.28 25.67 2.99
CA ILE A 835 -21.07 26.69 2.29
C ILE A 835 -22.16 26.03 1.46
N GLU A 836 -23.39 26.49 1.66
CA GLU A 836 -24.56 26.01 0.92
C GLU A 836 -24.50 26.43 -0.55
N VAL A 837 -24.78 25.49 -1.45
CA VAL A 837 -24.86 25.69 -2.89
C VAL A 837 -26.30 26.01 -3.26
N SER A 838 -26.67 27.28 -3.20
CA SER A 838 -28.03 27.72 -3.56
C SER A 838 -28.10 29.18 -4.00
N ASN A 839 -29.18 29.50 -4.73
CA ASN A 839 -29.47 30.88 -5.15
C ASN A 839 -29.74 31.82 -3.97
N SER A 840 -30.02 31.29 -2.78
CA SER A 840 -30.20 32.14 -1.57
C SER A 840 -28.88 32.71 -1.06
N VAL A 841 -27.76 32.03 -1.34
CA VAL A 841 -26.41 32.46 -0.95
C VAL A 841 -25.77 33.32 -2.03
N PHE A 842 -25.82 32.87 -3.29
CA PHE A 842 -25.07 33.48 -4.39
C PHE A 842 -25.93 34.37 -5.31
N GLY A 843 -27.25 34.37 -5.15
CA GLY A 843 -28.19 34.91 -6.14
C GLY A 843 -28.45 33.92 -7.28
N ASP A 844 -29.32 34.30 -8.23
CA ASP A 844 -29.62 33.48 -9.41
C ASP A 844 -28.96 34.10 -10.68
N PRO A 845 -27.71 33.75 -11.00
CA PRO A 845 -27.00 34.31 -12.16
C PRO A 845 -27.53 33.80 -13.51
N CYS A 846 -28.29 32.70 -13.53
CA CYS A 846 -28.91 32.15 -14.73
C CYS A 846 -30.21 31.40 -14.39
N PRO A 847 -31.36 32.08 -14.46
CA PRO A 847 -32.65 31.48 -14.17
C PRO A 847 -32.91 30.25 -15.05
N ARG A 848 -33.50 29.20 -14.43
CA ARG A 848 -33.84 27.91 -15.07
C ARG A 848 -32.65 27.03 -15.49
N THR A 849 -31.43 27.44 -15.19
CA THR A 849 -30.24 26.60 -15.32
C THR A 849 -29.85 26.06 -13.95
N VAL A 850 -29.44 24.79 -13.88
CA VAL A 850 -28.83 24.21 -12.67
C VAL A 850 -27.43 24.79 -12.53
N LYS A 851 -27.11 25.37 -11.37
CA LYS A 851 -25.80 25.95 -11.11
C LYS A 851 -24.90 24.96 -10.38
N THR A 852 -23.62 25.15 -10.60
CA THR A 852 -22.53 24.45 -9.92
C THR A 852 -21.62 25.47 -9.28
N LEU A 853 -21.24 25.21 -8.03
CA LEU A 853 -20.17 25.91 -7.34
C LEU A 853 -18.86 25.16 -7.56
N ALA A 854 -17.93 25.78 -8.28
CA ALA A 854 -16.54 25.33 -8.38
C ALA A 854 -15.63 26.27 -7.58
N VAL A 855 -14.73 25.71 -6.77
CA VAL A 855 -13.83 26.46 -5.88
C VAL A 855 -12.45 25.86 -5.94
N LYS A 856 -11.43 26.71 -5.99
CA LYS A 856 -10.02 26.35 -5.75
C LYS A 856 -9.50 27.21 -4.61
N ALA A 857 -8.89 26.58 -3.61
CA ALA A 857 -8.30 27.24 -2.48
C ALA A 857 -6.87 26.73 -2.23
N THR A 858 -6.01 27.62 -1.76
CA THR A 858 -4.65 27.29 -1.34
C THR A 858 -4.58 27.19 0.18
N CYS A 859 -3.94 26.13 0.68
CA CYS A 859 -3.69 25.87 2.08
C CYS A 859 -2.26 26.29 2.45
N LYS A 860 -2.09 26.85 3.64
CA LYS A 860 -0.77 27.14 4.22
C LYS A 860 -0.64 26.63 5.66
N PRO A 861 0.59 26.38 6.14
CA PRO A 861 0.82 26.08 7.54
C PRO A 861 0.26 27.19 8.44
N SER A 862 -0.43 26.82 9.50
CA SER A 862 -0.84 27.76 10.54
C SER A 862 0.42 28.22 11.28
N SER A 863 0.72 29.52 11.26
CA SER A 863 1.82 30.08 12.05
C SER A 863 1.63 29.66 13.50
N SER A 864 2.60 28.93 14.06
CA SER A 864 2.57 28.58 15.47
C SER A 864 2.52 29.90 16.26
N SER A 865 1.41 30.17 16.95
CA SER A 865 1.48 31.01 18.12
C SER A 865 2.52 30.36 19.02
N SER A 866 3.62 31.06 19.29
CA SER A 866 4.58 30.70 20.32
C SER A 866 3.82 30.06 21.47
N SER A 867 4.01 28.76 21.67
CA SER A 867 3.43 28.08 22.80
C SER A 867 3.95 28.82 24.03
N SER A 868 3.05 29.47 24.75
CA SER A 868 3.28 29.84 26.13
C SER A 868 3.61 28.53 26.84
N SER A 869 4.89 28.31 27.08
CA SER A 869 5.39 27.31 28.00
C SER A 869 4.71 27.55 29.34
N THR A 870 3.64 26.80 29.59
CA THR A 870 3.13 26.67 30.95
C THR A 870 4.12 25.74 31.63
N GLN A 871 5.18 26.34 32.17
CA GLN A 871 6.08 25.70 33.12
C GLN A 871 5.23 25.18 34.27
N TRP A 872 5.07 23.86 34.36
CA TRP A 872 4.71 23.21 35.61
C TRP A 872 5.99 23.12 36.46
N TYR A 873 6.34 24.22 37.12
CA TYR A 873 7.15 24.19 38.34
C TYR A 873 6.20 24.35 39.52
N GLY A 874 6.16 23.36 40.40
CA GLY A 874 5.38 23.36 41.62
C GLY A 874 6.04 22.48 42.68
N GLY A 875 7.24 22.86 43.11
CA GLY A 875 7.76 22.48 44.41
C GLY A 875 7.36 23.54 45.44
N LEU A 876 6.80 23.09 46.56
CA LEU A 876 6.68 23.77 47.86
C LEU A 876 6.71 22.60 48.87
N SER A 877 7.70 22.35 49.73
CA SER A 877 8.41 23.19 50.71
C SER A 877 7.49 24.10 51.52
N ASP A 878 7.39 23.71 52.80
CA ASP A 878 6.84 24.37 53.98
C ASP A 878 5.33 24.23 54.29
N ILE A 879 5.14 23.43 55.37
CA ILE A 879 4.00 23.20 56.29
C ILE A 879 3.03 22.07 55.91
#